data_AF-C6BLR6-F1
#
_entry.id   AF-C6BLR6-F1
#
_cell.length_a   1.000
_cell.length_b   1.000
_cell.length_c   1.000
_cell.angle_alpha   90.00
_cell.angle_beta   90.00
_cell.angle_gamma   90.00
#
_symmetry.space_group_name_H-M   'P 1'
#
loop_
_entity.id
_entity.type
_entity.pdbx_description
1 polymer ?
#
loop_
_entity_poly.entity_id
_entity_poly.type
_entity_poly.pdbx_seq_one_letter_code
_entity_poly.pdbx_strand_id
1 'polypeptide(L)'
;MALTVALVLLGAVRPAAALQVDFLPKPDPDDGKTFRVLCFHDIRDNLRASFEKLPDGFAADTKMLTNMFSWLQANGYHPVTLAQIDAARHGGKPLPKRPILLTFDDGYESHYTKVFPLLKQFRFPAVFGLVTEWTNAPPGAKIKLSPKQIVDRDFFMNWNQIREMQASGLAEFATHTHDMHHGVLGNPQGNELPAAGTHEYLAKLGRYETDDEYRKRVHDDLKRSIDLIEKNIGAKVQTVVWPYGAHNQMLDQEAANVGLKYMLTLEPGPNTPDVPLTAIRRSLMGYDTDTGDLERSLREPVTHHGEINPVQRVVQVDMDYIYDPDPKQQEANLGKLIDRIKDLAPRVVYLQAFADPKGDGAVDAVYFPNRHMPMRADLFSRVAWQLKTRAKVEVYAWLPMLSFKLPANNPAATHLVQTLPGAPQKPGTVKPPRLSPFDPEARKMIRDIYEDLAKYAIIDGVLFHDDGVLDDYEDASPAALKAYEAMGLPGDINKIRQSPELMQKWTRGKTAALISFSHELISVVQGYQNGRDMLTARNIFASPVLDPKAEAWTAQNFDDFLKAYDYVALEAMPYMEDAKDPKEWMAKLTAAVAKHKGGLKKTIFELQAVDWRNKDKPIPTVELRDQMRRLRSAGALNYGYYPDDFIAGRPDTEVLRDVMSLKTYIETRKAQPSAEKLNSGTSQPQAPAAAAEKKPPVTAEAAASSNHQAGG
;
A
#
# COMPACT_ATOMS: atom_id res chain seq x y z
N MET A 1 19.01 -84.19 21.60
CA MET A 1 17.58 -83.88 21.37
C MET A 1 17.44 -82.38 21.30
N ALA A 2 16.84 -81.89 20.21
CA ALA A 2 16.74 -80.48 19.85
C ALA A 2 15.91 -79.67 20.86
N LEU A 3 16.30 -78.42 21.11
CA LEU A 3 15.39 -77.38 21.57
C LEU A 3 15.69 -76.08 20.84
N THR A 4 14.74 -75.71 19.99
CA THR A 4 14.67 -74.49 19.18
C THR A 4 14.42 -73.30 20.10
N VAL A 5 15.25 -72.26 20.03
CA VAL A 5 14.95 -70.94 20.61
C VAL A 5 14.86 -69.93 19.47
N ALA A 6 13.66 -69.41 19.27
CA ALA A 6 13.34 -68.38 18.30
C ALA A 6 14.01 -67.06 18.70
N LEU A 7 14.82 -66.50 17.78
CA LEU A 7 15.34 -65.15 17.90
C LEU A 7 14.22 -64.16 17.54
N VAL A 8 13.70 -63.44 18.52
CA VAL A 8 12.79 -62.31 18.31
C VAL A 8 13.61 -61.14 17.76
N LEU A 9 13.34 -60.76 16.51
CA LEU A 9 13.78 -59.51 15.91
C LEU A 9 13.16 -58.32 16.66
N LEU A 10 13.94 -57.72 17.56
CA LEU A 10 13.68 -56.36 18.05
C LEU A 10 13.93 -55.38 16.91
N GLY A 11 12.85 -55.01 16.21
CA GLY A 11 12.85 -53.91 15.26
C GLY A 11 13.29 -52.62 15.96
N ALA A 12 14.37 -52.02 15.48
CA ALA A 12 14.80 -50.70 15.90
C ALA A 12 13.71 -49.69 15.51
N VAL A 13 12.91 -49.27 16.48
CA VAL A 13 12.03 -48.11 16.35
C VAL A 13 12.94 -46.89 16.15
N ARG A 14 13.05 -46.42 14.92
CA ARG A 14 13.61 -45.09 14.65
C ARG A 14 12.78 -44.08 15.44
N PRO A 15 13.39 -43.19 16.25
CA PRO A 15 12.63 -42.13 16.89
C PRO A 15 11.92 -41.34 15.77
N ALA A 16 10.61 -41.16 15.92
CA ALA A 16 9.84 -40.29 15.05
C ALA A 16 10.58 -38.96 14.98
N ALA A 17 10.99 -38.56 13.77
CA ALA A 17 11.60 -37.26 13.55
C ALA A 17 10.68 -36.23 14.20
N ALA A 18 11.20 -35.52 15.19
CA ALA A 18 10.49 -34.37 15.74
C ALA A 18 10.12 -33.51 14.54
N LEU A 19 8.81 -33.30 14.33
CA LEU A 19 8.31 -32.30 13.41
C LEU A 19 8.84 -30.96 13.94
N GLN A 20 10.03 -30.57 13.48
CA GLN A 20 10.41 -29.17 13.47
C GLN A 20 9.32 -28.50 12.66
N VAL A 21 8.49 -27.71 13.35
CA VAL A 21 7.60 -26.78 12.69
C VAL A 21 8.55 -25.79 12.01
N ASP A 22 8.80 -25.98 10.71
CA ASP A 22 9.53 -25.00 9.91
C ASP A 22 8.60 -23.79 9.79
N PHE A 23 8.90 -22.76 10.60
CA PHE A 23 8.16 -21.50 10.60
C PHE A 23 8.48 -20.66 9.37
N LEU A 24 9.53 -21.01 8.62
CA LEU A 24 9.91 -20.31 7.42
C LEU A 24 9.14 -20.85 6.20
N PRO A 25 8.88 -20.01 5.19
CA PRO A 25 8.35 -20.48 3.92
C PRO A 25 9.27 -21.52 3.29
N LYS A 26 8.69 -22.28 2.34
CA LYS A 26 9.47 -23.26 1.58
C LYS A 26 10.59 -22.56 0.79
N PRO A 27 11.76 -23.21 0.64
CA PRO A 27 12.80 -22.71 -0.25
C PRO A 27 12.30 -22.54 -1.69
N ASP A 28 12.91 -21.61 -2.41
CA ASP A 28 12.64 -21.37 -3.82
C ASP A 28 12.97 -22.61 -4.69
N PRO A 29 12.32 -22.77 -5.85
CA PRO A 29 12.63 -23.85 -6.78
C PRO A 29 14.06 -23.74 -7.32
N ASP A 30 14.76 -24.89 -7.35
CA ASP A 30 16.09 -25.05 -7.96
C ASP A 30 15.95 -25.41 -9.46
N ASP A 31 15.32 -24.51 -10.23
CA ASP A 31 14.99 -24.70 -11.66
C ASP A 31 16.07 -24.15 -12.62
N GLY A 32 17.18 -23.66 -12.09
CA GLY A 32 18.26 -23.02 -12.85
C GLY A 32 17.89 -21.66 -13.44
N LYS A 33 16.77 -21.06 -13.04
CA LYS A 33 16.29 -19.76 -13.54
C LYS A 33 15.84 -18.82 -12.42
N THR A 34 15.30 -19.35 -11.34
CA THR A 34 14.80 -18.60 -10.18
C THR A 34 15.96 -18.08 -9.33
N PHE A 35 15.89 -16.81 -8.92
CA PHE A 35 16.93 -16.17 -8.11
C PHE A 35 16.36 -15.17 -7.10
N ARG A 36 17.18 -14.82 -6.10
CA ARG A 36 16.91 -13.77 -5.11
C ARG A 36 17.82 -12.57 -5.34
N VAL A 37 17.41 -11.40 -4.87
CA VAL A 37 18.23 -10.18 -4.92
C VAL A 37 18.24 -9.52 -3.55
N LEU A 38 19.41 -9.13 -3.08
CA LEU A 38 19.58 -8.32 -1.87
C LEU A 38 19.98 -6.91 -2.25
N CYS A 39 19.29 -5.93 -1.66
CA CYS A 39 19.59 -4.52 -1.81
C CYS A 39 20.22 -3.97 -0.52
N PHE A 40 21.38 -3.33 -0.67
CA PHE A 40 22.09 -2.61 0.38
C PHE A 40 22.26 -1.14 -0.02
N HIS A 41 22.41 -0.26 0.96
CA HIS A 41 22.71 1.16 0.73
C HIS A 41 24.12 1.48 1.27
N ASP A 42 24.22 2.36 2.27
CA ASP A 42 25.49 2.78 2.85
C ASP A 42 26.02 1.76 3.87
N ILE A 43 27.34 1.55 3.88
CA ILE A 43 28.03 0.64 4.80
C ILE A 43 28.90 1.43 5.78
N ARG A 44 28.58 1.35 7.07
CA ARG A 44 29.24 2.14 8.13
C ARG A 44 29.94 1.25 9.15
N ASP A 45 30.99 1.80 9.75
CA ASP A 45 31.62 1.20 10.91
C ASP A 45 31.01 1.83 12.16
N ASN A 46 30.75 1.02 13.18
CA ASN A 46 30.12 1.48 14.41
C ASN A 46 28.79 2.19 14.12
N LEU A 47 27.91 1.52 13.36
CA LEU A 47 26.68 2.09 12.80
C LEU A 47 25.85 2.83 13.86
N ARG A 48 25.69 2.25 15.05
CA ARG A 48 24.92 2.84 16.16
C ARG A 48 25.42 4.23 16.56
N ALA A 49 26.74 4.47 16.58
CA ALA A 49 27.29 5.79 16.90
C ALA A 49 27.05 6.80 15.76
N SER A 50 26.95 6.35 14.51
CA SER A 50 26.69 7.23 13.37
C SER A 50 25.28 7.84 13.39
N PHE A 51 24.31 7.19 14.03
CA PHE A 51 22.92 7.66 14.11
C PHE A 51 22.77 8.98 14.88
N GLU A 52 23.73 9.33 15.74
CA GLU A 52 23.76 10.63 16.42
C GLU A 52 24.00 11.79 15.44
N LYS A 53 24.69 11.53 14.33
CA LYS A 53 25.11 12.56 13.34
C LYS A 53 24.32 12.47 12.04
N LEU A 54 24.08 11.26 11.55
CA LEU A 54 23.40 10.99 10.28
C LEU A 54 22.52 9.74 10.43
N PRO A 55 21.35 9.86 11.06
CA PRO A 55 20.43 8.73 11.22
C PRO A 55 19.95 8.25 9.86
N ASP A 56 20.12 6.96 9.60
CA ASP A 56 19.82 6.33 8.32
C ASP A 56 19.39 4.89 8.56
N GLY A 57 18.10 4.61 8.34
CA GLY A 57 17.53 3.28 8.56
C GLY A 57 17.97 2.24 7.52
N PHE A 58 18.57 2.68 6.42
CA PHE A 58 18.99 1.78 5.33
C PHE A 58 20.49 1.52 5.33
N ALA A 59 21.25 2.23 6.18
CA ALA A 59 22.65 1.95 6.38
C ALA A 59 22.85 0.63 7.13
N ALA A 60 23.87 -0.14 6.75
CA ALA A 60 24.23 -1.41 7.36
C ALA A 60 25.64 -1.37 7.97
N ASP A 61 25.90 -2.22 8.96
CA ASP A 61 27.22 -2.29 9.60
C ASP A 61 28.18 -3.17 8.77
N THR A 62 29.44 -2.75 8.64
CA THR A 62 30.47 -3.54 7.93
C THR A 62 30.62 -4.96 8.48
N LYS A 63 30.48 -5.16 9.80
CA LYS A 63 30.51 -6.48 10.43
C LYS A 63 29.30 -7.32 10.01
N MET A 64 28.11 -6.70 9.96
CA MET A 64 26.90 -7.37 9.47
C MET A 64 27.10 -7.85 8.04
N LEU A 65 27.56 -6.99 7.13
CA LEU A 65 27.82 -7.37 5.73
C LEU A 65 28.82 -8.53 5.62
N THR A 66 29.90 -8.49 6.39
CA THR A 66 30.92 -9.56 6.41
C THR A 66 30.33 -10.89 6.89
N ASN A 67 29.49 -10.85 7.94
CA ASN A 67 28.79 -12.02 8.45
C ASN A 67 27.83 -12.59 7.42
N MET A 68 27.07 -11.73 6.71
CA MET A 68 26.14 -12.15 5.66
C MET A 68 26.87 -12.83 4.50
N PHE A 69 27.98 -12.26 4.00
CA PHE A 69 28.74 -12.88 2.91
C PHE A 69 29.33 -14.24 3.32
N SER A 70 29.86 -14.32 4.54
CA SER A 70 30.36 -15.58 5.10
C SER A 70 29.23 -16.61 5.22
N TRP A 71 28.04 -16.19 5.68
CA TRP A 71 26.87 -17.05 5.81
C TRP A 71 26.36 -17.52 4.46
N LEU A 72 26.25 -16.64 3.46
CA LEU A 72 25.83 -16.98 2.10
C LEU A 72 26.77 -18.04 1.51
N GLN A 73 28.09 -17.85 1.62
CA GLN A 73 29.09 -18.81 1.15
C GLN A 73 28.97 -20.16 1.88
N ALA A 74 28.88 -20.13 3.22
CA ALA A 74 28.77 -21.34 4.03
C ALA A 74 27.47 -22.13 3.77
N ASN A 75 26.40 -21.45 3.35
CA ASN A 75 25.10 -22.04 3.03
C ASN A 75 24.89 -22.27 1.53
N GLY A 76 25.95 -22.18 0.71
CA GLY A 76 25.90 -22.55 -0.71
C GLY A 76 25.03 -21.63 -1.56
N TYR A 77 24.88 -20.36 -1.17
CA TYR A 77 24.35 -19.32 -2.05
C TYR A 77 25.44 -18.88 -3.02
N HIS A 78 25.06 -18.64 -4.27
CA HIS A 78 26.00 -18.31 -5.34
C HIS A 78 25.67 -16.93 -5.91
N PRO A 79 26.48 -15.91 -5.57
CA PRO A 79 26.38 -14.60 -6.20
C PRO A 79 26.55 -14.69 -7.73
N VAL A 80 25.61 -14.11 -8.48
CA VAL A 80 25.53 -14.16 -9.95
C VAL A 80 25.47 -12.76 -10.57
N THR A 81 25.81 -12.65 -11.86
CA THR A 81 25.70 -11.39 -12.63
C THR A 81 24.36 -11.29 -13.35
N LEU A 82 23.96 -10.06 -13.75
CA LEU A 82 22.78 -9.86 -14.59
C LEU A 82 22.91 -10.58 -15.94
N ALA A 83 24.11 -10.62 -16.53
CA ALA A 83 24.37 -11.37 -17.75
C ALA A 83 24.14 -12.89 -17.61
N GLN A 84 24.47 -13.48 -16.46
CA GLN A 84 24.19 -14.89 -16.18
C GLN A 84 22.68 -15.14 -16.04
N ILE A 85 21.98 -14.23 -15.35
CA ILE A 85 20.52 -14.26 -15.20
C ILE A 85 19.85 -14.18 -16.58
N ASP A 86 20.23 -13.20 -17.40
CA ASP A 86 19.68 -12.99 -18.73
C ASP A 86 19.92 -14.21 -19.64
N ALA A 87 21.14 -14.75 -19.64
CA ALA A 87 21.46 -15.96 -20.39
C ALA A 87 20.60 -17.16 -19.95
N ALA A 88 20.43 -17.39 -18.64
CA ALA A 88 19.62 -18.48 -18.12
C ALA A 88 18.13 -18.33 -18.47
N ARG A 89 17.60 -17.10 -18.47
CA ARG A 89 16.22 -16.81 -18.92
C ARG A 89 16.03 -17.14 -20.40
N HIS A 90 17.04 -16.89 -21.23
CA HIS A 90 16.99 -17.09 -22.68
C HIS A 90 17.55 -18.44 -23.17
N GLY A 91 17.53 -19.48 -22.32
CA GLY A 91 17.90 -20.85 -22.71
C GLY A 91 19.40 -21.13 -22.78
N GLY A 92 20.23 -20.22 -22.28
CA GLY A 92 21.65 -20.42 -22.06
C GLY A 92 21.93 -21.30 -20.85
N LYS A 93 23.15 -21.17 -20.29
CA LYS A 93 23.58 -21.96 -19.12
C LYS A 93 22.66 -21.68 -17.92
N PRO A 94 22.15 -22.71 -17.23
CA PRO A 94 21.33 -22.50 -16.03
C PRO A 94 22.14 -21.82 -14.92
N LEU A 95 21.43 -21.06 -14.08
CA LEU A 95 21.98 -20.50 -12.85
C LEU A 95 22.44 -21.62 -11.91
N PRO A 96 23.47 -21.37 -11.08
CA PRO A 96 23.86 -22.28 -10.01
C PRO A 96 22.73 -22.41 -8.98
N LYS A 97 22.84 -23.40 -8.09
CA LYS A 97 21.89 -23.57 -6.97
C LYS A 97 21.89 -22.34 -6.08
N ARG A 98 20.72 -21.96 -5.54
CA ARG A 98 20.55 -20.80 -4.65
C ARG A 98 21.23 -19.53 -5.21
N PRO A 99 20.90 -19.14 -6.47
CA PRO A 99 21.55 -17.99 -7.08
C PRO A 99 21.04 -16.70 -6.43
N ILE A 100 21.96 -15.77 -6.18
CA ILE A 100 21.67 -14.50 -5.54
C ILE A 100 22.33 -13.35 -6.29
N LEU A 101 21.61 -12.26 -6.54
CA LEU A 101 22.18 -11.02 -7.05
C LEU A 101 22.40 -10.07 -5.86
N LEU A 102 23.58 -9.47 -5.78
CA LEU A 102 23.90 -8.46 -4.77
C LEU A 102 23.84 -7.08 -5.41
N THR A 103 23.11 -6.15 -4.80
CA THR A 103 22.97 -4.78 -5.30
C THR A 103 23.25 -3.75 -4.23
N PHE A 104 23.87 -2.65 -4.61
CA PHE A 104 24.25 -1.54 -3.74
C PHE A 104 23.79 -0.21 -4.36
N ASP A 105 22.92 0.51 -3.66
CA ASP A 105 22.22 1.68 -4.22
C ASP A 105 22.88 2.99 -3.76
N ASP A 106 22.60 4.08 -4.49
CA ASP A 106 23.06 5.47 -4.28
C ASP A 106 24.52 5.81 -4.63
N GLY A 107 25.41 4.82 -4.70
CA GLY A 107 26.82 5.03 -5.05
C GLY A 107 27.68 5.64 -3.94
N TYR A 108 27.41 5.30 -2.67
CA TYR A 108 28.19 5.75 -1.52
C TYR A 108 29.68 5.41 -1.62
N GLU A 109 30.55 6.25 -1.07
CA GLU A 109 32.01 6.02 -1.03
C GLU A 109 32.37 4.71 -0.31
N SER A 110 31.54 4.31 0.66
CA SER A 110 31.64 3.03 1.39
C SER A 110 31.55 1.81 0.47
N HIS A 111 30.92 1.92 -0.71
CA HIS A 111 30.93 0.87 -1.73
C HIS A 111 32.34 0.58 -2.23
N TYR A 112 33.16 1.62 -2.40
CA TYR A 112 34.56 1.45 -2.78
C TYR A 112 35.43 1.07 -1.60
N THR A 113 35.29 1.75 -0.45
CA THR A 113 36.22 1.56 0.68
C THR A 113 35.96 0.30 1.50
N LYS A 114 34.72 -0.23 1.50
CA LYS A 114 34.32 -1.34 2.38
C LYS A 114 33.74 -2.53 1.60
N VAL A 115 32.82 -2.27 0.67
CA VAL A 115 32.16 -3.35 -0.09
C VAL A 115 33.14 -3.98 -1.08
N PHE A 116 33.81 -3.18 -1.91
CA PHE A 116 34.67 -3.69 -2.97
C PHE A 116 35.83 -4.59 -2.48
N PRO A 117 36.54 -4.30 -1.36
CA PRO A 117 37.49 -5.23 -0.76
C PRO A 117 36.87 -6.59 -0.41
N LEU A 118 35.66 -6.61 0.16
CA LEU A 118 34.94 -7.84 0.47
C LEU A 118 34.56 -8.60 -0.81
N LEU A 119 34.04 -7.90 -1.83
CA LEU A 119 33.74 -8.52 -3.13
C LEU A 119 34.97 -9.20 -3.74
N LYS A 120 36.16 -8.57 -3.65
CA LYS A 120 37.43 -9.17 -4.10
C LYS A 120 37.79 -10.41 -3.29
N GLN A 121 37.66 -10.35 -1.96
CA GLN A 121 37.98 -11.47 -1.06
C GLN A 121 37.08 -12.69 -1.31
N PHE A 122 35.78 -12.47 -1.47
CA PHE A 122 34.79 -13.53 -1.68
C PHE A 122 34.61 -13.90 -3.17
N ARG A 123 35.14 -13.08 -4.09
CA ARG A 123 34.93 -13.15 -5.55
C ARG A 123 33.45 -13.07 -5.93
N PHE A 124 32.73 -12.19 -5.25
CA PHE A 124 31.30 -11.99 -5.48
C PHE A 124 31.09 -10.85 -6.49
N PRO A 125 30.31 -11.06 -7.57
CA PRO A 125 29.84 -9.98 -8.40
C PRO A 125 28.73 -9.18 -7.71
N ALA A 126 28.60 -7.90 -8.05
CA ALA A 126 27.52 -7.03 -7.59
C ALA A 126 27.16 -5.94 -8.63
N VAL A 127 25.96 -5.39 -8.49
CA VAL A 127 25.45 -4.24 -9.26
C VAL A 127 25.40 -3.00 -8.37
N PHE A 128 25.83 -1.85 -8.89
CA PHE A 128 25.86 -0.58 -8.17
C PHE A 128 24.98 0.46 -8.87
N GLY A 129 23.94 0.96 -8.20
CA GLY A 129 23.06 2.03 -8.70
C GLY A 129 23.66 3.41 -8.42
N LEU A 130 23.93 4.19 -9.46
CA LEU A 130 24.53 5.52 -9.31
C LEU A 130 23.50 6.63 -9.51
N VAL A 131 23.33 7.51 -8.52
CA VAL A 131 22.69 8.82 -8.74
C VAL A 131 23.72 9.72 -9.38
N THR A 132 23.56 10.01 -10.66
CA THR A 132 24.67 10.61 -11.42
C THR A 132 24.86 12.09 -11.14
N GLU A 133 23.85 12.82 -10.67
CA GLU A 133 24.05 14.18 -10.15
C GLU A 133 24.96 14.18 -8.91
N TRP A 134 24.74 13.27 -7.96
CA TRP A 134 25.56 13.15 -6.76
C TRP A 134 26.99 12.71 -7.10
N THR A 135 27.11 11.72 -7.99
CA THR A 135 28.39 11.19 -8.45
C THR A 135 29.19 12.22 -9.27
N ASN A 136 28.53 13.09 -10.03
CA ASN A 136 29.21 14.05 -10.89
C ASN A 136 29.35 15.45 -10.27
N ALA A 137 28.84 15.67 -9.06
CA ALA A 137 29.00 16.92 -8.36
C ALA A 137 30.50 17.24 -8.10
N PRO A 138 30.90 18.52 -8.20
CA PRO A 138 32.30 18.92 -8.11
C PRO A 138 32.88 18.72 -6.69
N PRO A 139 34.21 18.60 -6.56
CA PRO A 139 34.86 18.52 -5.25
C PRO A 139 34.45 19.69 -4.34
N GLY A 140 34.17 19.40 -3.07
CA GLY A 140 33.70 20.38 -2.09
C GLY A 140 32.21 20.77 -2.20
N ALA A 141 31.46 20.22 -3.16
CA ALA A 141 30.02 20.41 -3.21
C ALA A 141 29.33 19.80 -1.98
N LYS A 142 28.19 20.40 -1.61
CA LYS A 142 27.27 19.87 -0.61
C LYS A 142 26.08 19.24 -1.32
N ILE A 143 25.77 17.99 -0.99
CA ILE A 143 24.69 17.22 -1.61
C ILE A 143 23.56 17.11 -0.60
N LYS A 144 22.35 17.47 -1.04
CA LYS A 144 21.15 17.42 -0.21
C LYS A 144 20.43 16.08 -0.46
N LEU A 145 20.45 15.19 0.53
CA LEU A 145 19.73 13.91 0.47
C LEU A 145 18.28 14.07 0.91
N SER A 146 18.04 14.99 1.85
CA SER A 146 16.70 15.35 2.32
C SER A 146 16.71 16.76 2.90
N PRO A 147 15.55 17.36 3.25
CA PRO A 147 15.51 18.66 3.93
C PRO A 147 16.34 18.74 5.22
N LYS A 148 16.63 17.59 5.86
CA LYS A 148 17.37 17.50 7.12
C LYS A 148 18.77 16.92 6.97
N GLN A 149 19.16 16.43 5.79
CA GLN A 149 20.43 15.75 5.56
C GLN A 149 21.15 16.36 4.37
N ILE A 150 22.27 17.00 4.68
CA ILE A 150 23.21 17.54 3.70
C ILE A 150 24.56 16.92 4.00
N VAL A 151 25.16 16.28 3.00
CA VAL A 151 26.44 15.59 3.11
C VAL A 151 27.47 16.24 2.18
N ASP A 152 28.74 15.98 2.44
CA ASP A 152 29.82 16.36 1.53
C ASP A 152 29.81 15.48 0.28
N ARG A 153 30.32 16.02 -0.83
CA ARG A 153 30.49 15.24 -2.07
C ARG A 153 31.22 13.92 -1.83
N ASP A 154 32.25 13.91 -1.00
CA ASP A 154 33.07 12.71 -0.74
C ASP A 154 32.32 11.60 0.01
N PHE A 155 31.06 11.81 0.36
CA PHE A 155 30.14 10.77 0.82
C PHE A 155 29.79 9.75 -0.29
N PHE A 156 30.03 10.10 -1.56
CA PHE A 156 29.79 9.25 -2.73
C PHE A 156 31.09 8.88 -3.45
N MET A 157 31.09 7.76 -4.17
CA MET A 157 32.24 7.38 -5.00
C MET A 157 32.53 8.42 -6.07
N ASN A 158 33.81 8.62 -6.41
CA ASN A 158 34.22 9.37 -7.59
C ASN A 158 34.45 8.47 -8.81
N TRP A 159 34.55 9.07 -10.00
CA TRP A 159 34.73 8.33 -11.24
C TRP A 159 36.03 7.52 -11.32
N ASN A 160 37.08 7.86 -10.56
CA ASN A 160 38.30 7.05 -10.53
C ASN A 160 38.06 5.74 -9.78
N GLN A 161 37.39 5.80 -8.64
CA GLN A 161 36.99 4.63 -7.84
C GLN A 161 36.06 3.71 -8.65
N ILE A 162 35.06 4.29 -9.31
CA ILE A 162 34.10 3.57 -10.17
C ILE A 162 34.82 2.84 -11.31
N ARG A 163 35.76 3.50 -12.00
CA ARG A 163 36.54 2.87 -13.08
C ARG A 163 37.41 1.72 -12.58
N GLU A 164 38.02 1.85 -11.40
CA GLU A 164 38.81 0.76 -10.80
C GLU A 164 37.93 -0.44 -10.47
N MET A 165 36.75 -0.20 -9.87
CA MET A 165 35.78 -1.25 -9.58
C MET A 165 35.30 -1.95 -10.85
N GLN A 166 34.95 -1.19 -11.89
CA GLN A 166 34.50 -1.73 -13.17
C GLN A 166 35.57 -2.61 -13.83
N ALA A 167 36.84 -2.15 -13.82
CA ALA A 167 37.96 -2.88 -14.40
C ALA A 167 38.24 -4.24 -13.73
N SER A 168 37.75 -4.44 -12.49
CA SER A 168 37.90 -5.73 -11.78
C SER A 168 37.03 -6.86 -12.35
N GLY A 169 35.98 -6.52 -13.12
CA GLY A 169 34.97 -7.47 -13.57
C GLY A 169 34.01 -7.97 -12.48
N LEU A 170 34.11 -7.46 -11.24
CA LEU A 170 33.20 -7.80 -10.13
C LEU A 170 32.07 -6.77 -9.95
N ALA A 171 32.21 -5.56 -10.49
CA ALA A 171 31.24 -4.49 -10.34
C ALA A 171 30.60 -4.11 -11.68
N GLU A 172 29.28 -4.24 -11.76
CA GLU A 172 28.45 -3.70 -12.84
C GLU A 172 27.79 -2.39 -12.35
N PHE A 173 27.73 -1.35 -13.19
CA PHE A 173 27.15 -0.06 -12.82
C PHE A 173 25.83 0.19 -13.56
N ALA A 174 24.82 0.58 -12.79
CA ALA A 174 23.46 0.87 -13.22
C ALA A 174 23.13 2.35 -13.03
N THR A 175 22.16 2.86 -13.78
CA THR A 175 21.59 4.18 -13.49
C THR A 175 20.67 4.09 -12.27
N HIS A 176 20.83 4.99 -11.32
CA HIS A 176 19.84 5.28 -10.27
C HIS A 176 19.22 6.65 -10.50
N THR A 177 18.99 6.99 -11.78
CA THR A 177 18.57 8.29 -12.32
C THR A 177 19.67 9.36 -12.29
N HIS A 178 19.46 10.47 -12.99
CA HIS A 178 20.33 11.63 -12.91
C HIS A 178 20.00 12.48 -11.70
N ASP A 179 18.78 13.02 -11.66
CA ASP A 179 18.24 13.90 -10.63
C ASP A 179 16.74 13.59 -10.40
N MET A 180 16.41 12.30 -10.21
CA MET A 180 15.06 11.88 -9.79
C MET A 180 15.08 11.11 -8.45
N HIS A 181 16.18 11.18 -7.71
CA HIS A 181 16.30 10.62 -6.36
C HIS A 181 15.93 11.66 -5.28
N HIS A 182 14.74 12.25 -5.39
CA HIS A 182 14.22 13.20 -4.41
C HIS A 182 12.69 13.23 -4.42
N GLY A 183 12.11 14.00 -3.50
CA GLY A 183 10.69 14.29 -3.49
C GLY A 183 10.35 15.43 -4.46
N VAL A 184 9.25 15.31 -5.19
CA VAL A 184 8.63 16.36 -6.01
C VAL A 184 7.25 16.68 -5.49
N LEU A 185 6.75 17.88 -5.77
CA LEU A 185 5.41 18.25 -5.37
C LEU A 185 4.39 17.36 -6.09
N GLY A 186 3.74 16.46 -5.36
CA GLY A 186 2.79 15.50 -5.93
C GLY A 186 1.33 15.93 -5.87
N ASN A 187 1.02 17.07 -5.24
CA ASN A 187 -0.32 17.66 -5.18
C ASN A 187 -0.26 19.14 -4.74
N PRO A 188 -1.33 19.93 -4.95
CA PRO A 188 -1.36 21.35 -4.58
C PRO A 188 -1.12 21.67 -3.10
N GLN A 189 -1.30 20.70 -2.19
CA GLN A 189 -1.20 20.90 -0.75
C GLN A 189 0.21 20.71 -0.16
N GLY A 190 1.21 20.43 -1.00
CA GLY A 190 2.60 20.38 -0.54
C GLY A 190 3.14 18.99 -0.21
N ASN A 191 2.50 17.90 -0.64
CA ASN A 191 3.12 16.58 -0.45
C ASN A 191 4.31 16.40 -1.39
N GLU A 192 5.43 15.94 -0.83
CA GLU A 192 6.58 15.48 -1.61
C GLU A 192 6.47 13.96 -1.86
N LEU A 193 6.41 13.55 -3.13
CA LEU A 193 6.34 12.16 -3.58
C LEU A 193 7.58 11.80 -4.42
N PRO A 194 7.95 10.52 -4.60
CA PRO A 194 9.10 10.11 -5.43
C PRO A 194 9.08 10.68 -6.86
N ALA A 195 10.13 11.41 -7.25
CA ALA A 195 10.19 12.15 -8.52
C ALA A 195 10.00 11.29 -9.77
N ALA A 196 10.62 10.12 -9.82
CA ALA A 196 10.59 9.25 -10.98
C ALA A 196 9.18 8.70 -11.26
N GLY A 197 8.44 8.33 -10.21
CA GLY A 197 7.13 7.69 -10.33
C GLY A 197 5.92 8.64 -10.34
N THR A 198 6.14 9.95 -10.14
CA THR A 198 5.06 10.92 -9.87
C THR A 198 4.86 11.89 -11.04
N HIS A 199 3.60 12.14 -11.42
CA HIS A 199 3.23 13.31 -12.22
C HIS A 199 3.24 14.56 -11.32
N GLU A 200 4.15 15.49 -11.59
CA GLU A 200 4.37 16.62 -10.69
C GLU A 200 3.20 17.61 -10.73
N TYR A 201 2.84 18.18 -9.58
CA TYR A 201 2.01 19.37 -9.54
C TYR A 201 2.88 20.61 -9.81
N LEU A 202 2.69 21.18 -11.00
CA LEU A 202 3.43 22.35 -11.47
C LEU A 202 2.82 23.61 -10.83
N ALA A 203 3.24 23.94 -9.61
CA ALA A 203 2.66 25.03 -8.81
C ALA A 203 2.60 26.39 -9.54
N LYS A 204 3.59 26.69 -10.39
CA LYS A 204 3.61 27.92 -11.20
C LYS A 204 2.53 27.96 -12.28
N LEU A 205 2.07 26.80 -12.74
CA LEU A 205 1.02 26.65 -13.76
C LEU A 205 -0.35 26.31 -13.15
N GLY A 206 -0.40 25.98 -11.87
CA GLY A 206 -1.65 25.62 -11.18
C GLY A 206 -2.29 24.32 -11.69
N ARG A 207 -1.49 23.37 -12.19
CA ARG A 207 -1.96 22.10 -12.75
C ARG A 207 -0.95 20.98 -12.57
N TYR A 208 -1.41 19.74 -12.70
CA TYR A 208 -0.53 18.58 -12.85
C TYR A 208 0.21 18.61 -14.20
N GLU A 209 1.37 17.98 -14.21
CA GLU A 209 2.14 17.60 -15.38
C GLU A 209 1.28 16.73 -16.32
N THR A 210 1.36 16.98 -17.62
CA THR A 210 0.70 16.12 -18.62
C THR A 210 1.51 14.84 -18.86
N ASP A 211 0.91 13.85 -19.51
CA ASP A 211 1.62 12.61 -19.87
C ASP A 211 2.86 12.90 -20.74
N ASP A 212 2.75 13.82 -21.69
CA ASP A 212 3.85 14.17 -22.59
C ASP A 212 4.98 14.90 -21.85
N GLU A 213 4.65 15.78 -20.91
CA GLU A 213 5.63 16.46 -20.05
C GLU A 213 6.35 15.46 -19.15
N TYR A 214 5.61 14.54 -18.51
CA TYR A 214 6.13 13.46 -17.67
C TYR A 214 7.10 12.57 -18.46
N ARG A 215 6.66 12.04 -19.61
CA ARG A 215 7.47 11.19 -20.48
C ARG A 215 8.76 11.88 -20.90
N LYS A 216 8.66 13.15 -21.30
CA LYS A 216 9.83 13.93 -21.69
C LYS A 216 10.82 14.09 -20.53
N ARG A 217 10.33 14.46 -19.34
CA ARG A 217 11.18 14.66 -18.15
C ARG A 217 11.93 13.39 -17.78
N VAL A 218 11.23 12.26 -17.67
CA VAL A 218 11.86 10.99 -17.27
C VAL A 218 12.79 10.44 -18.35
N HIS A 219 12.43 10.57 -19.63
CA HIS A 219 13.30 10.15 -20.74
C HIS A 219 14.62 10.95 -20.74
N ASP A 220 14.54 12.28 -20.66
CA ASP A 220 15.71 13.15 -20.70
C ASP A 220 16.65 12.91 -19.50
N ASP A 221 16.10 12.70 -18.30
CA ASP A 221 16.86 12.35 -17.11
C ASP A 221 17.61 11.01 -17.27
N LEU A 222 16.88 9.95 -17.63
CA LEU A 222 17.46 8.62 -17.80
C LEU A 222 18.55 8.62 -18.88
N LYS A 223 18.30 9.29 -20.01
CA LYS A 223 19.27 9.41 -21.10
C LYS A 223 20.53 10.13 -20.65
N ARG A 224 20.40 11.23 -19.91
CA ARG A 224 21.54 11.98 -19.36
C ARG A 224 22.36 11.12 -18.39
N SER A 225 21.69 10.36 -17.53
CA SER A 225 22.35 9.46 -16.58
C SER A 225 23.15 8.37 -17.28
N ILE A 226 22.52 7.69 -18.26
CA ILE A 226 23.15 6.66 -19.09
C ILE A 226 24.38 7.22 -19.79
N ASP A 227 24.24 8.32 -20.54
CA ASP A 227 25.34 8.93 -21.29
C ASP A 227 26.53 9.30 -20.39
N LEU A 228 26.25 9.79 -19.19
CA LEU A 228 27.28 10.18 -18.24
C LEU A 228 28.04 8.97 -17.67
N ILE A 229 27.33 7.89 -17.32
CA ILE A 229 27.97 6.66 -16.84
C ILE A 229 28.80 6.03 -17.96
N GLU A 230 28.20 5.82 -19.13
CA GLU A 230 28.85 5.18 -20.28
C GLU A 230 30.11 5.94 -20.71
N LYS A 231 30.05 7.28 -20.73
CA LYS A 231 31.22 8.13 -21.02
C LYS A 231 32.37 7.93 -20.04
N ASN A 232 32.08 7.73 -18.76
CA ASN A 232 33.11 7.61 -17.72
C ASN A 232 33.67 6.20 -17.60
N ILE A 233 32.90 5.15 -17.86
CA ILE A 233 33.36 3.76 -17.67
C ILE A 233 33.66 3.02 -18.99
N GLY A 234 33.20 3.54 -20.13
CA GLY A 234 33.40 2.93 -21.45
C GLY A 234 32.64 1.61 -21.66
N ALA A 235 31.59 1.36 -20.87
CA ALA A 235 30.75 0.17 -20.95
C ALA A 235 29.28 0.58 -21.03
N LYS A 236 28.48 -0.23 -21.73
CA LYS A 236 27.05 0.02 -21.93
C LYS A 236 26.26 -0.12 -20.62
N VAL A 237 25.35 0.82 -20.35
CA VAL A 237 24.41 0.72 -19.24
C VAL A 237 23.09 0.13 -19.74
N GLN A 238 22.65 -0.94 -19.09
CA GLN A 238 21.40 -1.63 -19.45
C GLN A 238 20.45 -1.80 -18.26
N THR A 239 20.83 -1.26 -17.11
CA THR A 239 20.19 -1.52 -15.82
C THR A 239 19.78 -0.21 -15.20
N VAL A 240 18.54 -0.14 -14.73
CA VAL A 240 18.06 0.90 -13.83
C VAL A 240 17.69 0.30 -12.49
N VAL A 241 18.10 0.98 -11.43
CA VAL A 241 17.60 0.78 -10.09
C VAL A 241 16.61 1.90 -9.82
N TRP A 242 15.38 1.60 -9.42
CA TRP A 242 14.37 2.65 -9.21
C TRP A 242 14.53 3.31 -7.84
N PRO A 243 14.70 4.65 -7.74
CA PRO A 243 14.69 5.37 -6.47
C PRO A 243 13.46 5.02 -5.64
N TYR A 244 13.66 4.69 -4.36
CA TYR A 244 12.60 4.25 -3.44
C TYR A 244 11.84 2.99 -3.89
N GLY A 245 12.35 2.27 -4.90
CA GLY A 245 11.63 1.22 -5.64
C GLY A 245 10.53 1.75 -6.56
N ALA A 246 10.22 3.05 -6.50
CA ALA A 246 9.06 3.70 -7.09
C ALA A 246 9.08 3.72 -8.61
N HIS A 247 8.14 3.00 -9.23
CA HIS A 247 7.98 2.97 -10.68
C HIS A 247 6.52 2.79 -11.10
N ASN A 248 6.27 3.03 -12.39
CA ASN A 248 4.98 2.82 -13.05
C ASN A 248 5.21 2.40 -14.51
N GLN A 249 4.14 1.97 -15.19
CA GLN A 249 4.21 1.47 -16.56
C GLN A 249 4.71 2.51 -17.56
N MET A 250 4.39 3.80 -17.40
CA MET A 250 4.90 4.84 -18.29
C MET A 250 6.41 5.02 -18.10
N LEU A 251 6.89 5.01 -16.86
CA LEU A 251 8.32 5.07 -16.54
C LEU A 251 9.07 3.87 -17.11
N ASP A 252 8.53 2.66 -16.94
CA ASP A 252 9.13 1.43 -17.47
C ASP A 252 9.21 1.46 -19.01
N GLN A 253 8.19 2.02 -19.68
CA GLN A 253 8.21 2.23 -21.13
C GLN A 253 9.32 3.20 -21.55
N GLU A 254 9.45 4.35 -20.88
CA GLU A 254 10.52 5.30 -21.22
C GLU A 254 11.91 4.74 -20.91
N ALA A 255 12.05 3.95 -19.84
CA ALA A 255 13.29 3.22 -19.56
C ALA A 255 13.65 2.25 -20.69
N ALA A 256 12.68 1.51 -21.22
CA ALA A 256 12.89 0.65 -22.37
C ALA A 256 13.25 1.45 -23.64
N ASN A 257 12.62 2.62 -23.87
CA ASN A 257 12.89 3.50 -25.01
C ASN A 257 14.34 4.00 -25.01
N VAL A 258 14.92 4.27 -23.85
CA VAL A 258 16.34 4.65 -23.72
C VAL A 258 17.31 3.45 -23.69
N GLY A 259 16.80 2.24 -23.87
CA GLY A 259 17.60 1.02 -24.06
C GLY A 259 17.90 0.22 -22.79
N LEU A 260 17.24 0.52 -21.67
CA LEU A 260 17.36 -0.25 -20.43
C LEU A 260 16.57 -1.56 -20.55
N LYS A 261 17.20 -2.65 -20.09
CA LYS A 261 16.67 -4.02 -20.16
C LYS A 261 16.31 -4.59 -18.80
N TYR A 262 17.05 -4.17 -17.78
CA TYR A 262 16.91 -4.67 -16.41
C TYR A 262 16.42 -3.54 -15.52
N MET A 263 15.32 -3.75 -14.80
CA MET A 263 14.72 -2.74 -13.93
C MET A 263 14.52 -3.35 -12.55
N LEU A 264 15.16 -2.76 -11.54
CA LEU A 264 15.24 -3.30 -10.19
C LEU A 264 14.29 -2.50 -9.27
N THR A 265 13.31 -3.20 -8.70
CA THR A 265 12.27 -2.65 -7.80
C THR A 265 12.62 -2.92 -6.33
N LEU A 266 11.69 -2.69 -5.40
CA LEU A 266 11.83 -3.08 -3.99
C LEU A 266 10.72 -4.03 -3.52
N GLU A 267 10.04 -4.69 -4.46
CA GLU A 267 9.14 -5.79 -4.12
C GLU A 267 9.94 -6.95 -3.50
N PRO A 268 9.45 -7.58 -2.42
CA PRO A 268 10.05 -8.78 -1.87
C PRO A 268 9.66 -10.01 -2.71
N GLY A 269 10.37 -11.12 -2.48
CA GLY A 269 10.02 -12.40 -3.09
C GLY A 269 11.01 -12.92 -4.12
N PRO A 270 10.81 -14.16 -4.60
CA PRO A 270 11.66 -14.76 -5.61
C PRO A 270 11.40 -14.14 -7.00
N ASN A 271 12.45 -14.11 -7.81
CA ASN A 271 12.36 -13.80 -9.23
C ASN A 271 12.23 -15.11 -10.02
N THR A 272 11.01 -15.64 -10.13
CA THR A 272 10.67 -16.84 -10.91
C THR A 272 10.60 -16.55 -12.42
N PRO A 273 10.58 -17.55 -13.32
CA PRO A 273 10.58 -17.34 -14.77
C PRO A 273 9.46 -16.45 -15.34
N ASP A 274 8.35 -16.33 -14.64
CA ASP A 274 7.22 -15.45 -14.96
C ASP A 274 7.44 -13.99 -14.55
N VAL A 275 8.43 -13.71 -13.68
CA VAL A 275 8.82 -12.34 -13.33
C VAL A 275 9.73 -11.79 -14.44
N PRO A 276 9.29 -10.74 -15.17
CA PRO A 276 10.10 -10.16 -16.23
C PRO A 276 11.33 -9.47 -15.66
N LEU A 277 12.42 -9.43 -16.43
CA LEU A 277 13.64 -8.72 -16.01
C LEU A 277 13.47 -7.20 -15.95
N THR A 278 12.33 -6.68 -16.42
CA THR A 278 11.89 -5.30 -16.25
C THR A 278 11.11 -5.06 -14.95
N ALA A 279 11.09 -6.02 -14.02
CA ALA A 279 10.48 -5.88 -12.69
C ALA A 279 11.20 -6.79 -11.68
N ILE A 280 12.52 -6.70 -11.60
CA ILE A 280 13.34 -7.53 -10.72
C ILE A 280 13.12 -7.14 -9.26
N ARG A 281 12.60 -8.09 -8.49
CA ARG A 281 12.30 -7.98 -7.06
C ARG A 281 13.55 -8.01 -6.19
N ARG A 282 13.57 -7.24 -5.09
CA ARG A 282 14.72 -7.12 -4.18
C ARG A 282 14.27 -7.03 -2.72
N SER A 283 14.94 -7.79 -1.85
CA SER A 283 14.79 -7.63 -0.40
C SER A 283 15.73 -6.53 0.10
N LEU A 284 15.15 -5.53 0.77
CA LEU A 284 15.86 -4.37 1.32
C LEU A 284 16.52 -4.72 2.65
N MET A 285 17.84 -4.54 2.74
CA MET A 285 18.61 -4.76 3.97
C MET A 285 18.79 -3.44 4.71
N GLY A 286 18.42 -3.40 5.99
CA GLY A 286 18.50 -2.23 6.86
C GLY A 286 19.44 -2.40 8.05
N TYR A 287 19.50 -1.36 8.89
CA TYR A 287 20.38 -1.25 10.06
C TYR A 287 20.22 -2.34 11.13
N ASP A 288 19.05 -2.98 11.17
CA ASP A 288 18.63 -3.98 12.14
C ASP A 288 18.69 -5.42 11.62
N THR A 289 19.16 -5.62 10.38
CA THR A 289 19.19 -6.96 9.76
C THR A 289 20.25 -7.85 10.41
N ASP A 290 19.85 -8.99 10.97
CA ASP A 290 20.77 -10.05 11.39
C ASP A 290 20.77 -11.28 10.43
N THR A 291 21.48 -12.34 10.79
CA THR A 291 21.53 -13.56 9.95
C THR A 291 20.20 -14.32 9.88
N GLY A 292 19.38 -14.26 10.94
CA GLY A 292 18.04 -14.84 10.96
C GLY A 292 17.08 -14.04 10.08
N ASP A 293 17.17 -12.72 10.12
CA ASP A 293 16.42 -11.85 9.20
C ASP A 293 16.85 -12.09 7.75
N LEU A 294 18.15 -12.23 7.47
CA LEU A 294 18.64 -12.63 6.14
C LEU A 294 18.02 -13.97 5.69
N GLU A 295 18.04 -15.01 6.53
CA GLU A 295 17.44 -16.30 6.16
C GLU A 295 15.94 -16.15 5.86
N ARG A 296 15.24 -15.34 6.65
CA ARG A 296 13.82 -15.04 6.44
C ARG A 296 13.62 -14.32 5.11
N SER A 297 14.38 -13.28 4.81
CA SER A 297 14.24 -12.50 3.57
C SER A 297 14.54 -13.32 2.32
N LEU A 298 15.45 -14.29 2.41
CA LEU A 298 15.73 -15.25 1.34
C LEU A 298 14.60 -16.27 1.12
N ARG A 299 13.56 -16.27 1.97
CA ARG A 299 12.39 -17.13 1.88
C ARG A 299 11.06 -16.36 1.86
N GLU A 300 11.09 -15.02 1.89
CA GLU A 300 9.85 -14.22 1.83
C GLU A 300 9.02 -14.60 0.59
N PRO A 301 7.70 -14.82 0.73
CA PRO A 301 6.81 -15.00 -0.41
C PRO A 301 6.66 -13.70 -1.21
N VAL A 302 6.03 -13.79 -2.37
CA VAL A 302 5.59 -12.59 -3.12
C VAL A 302 4.34 -11.98 -2.49
N THR A 303 3.45 -12.81 -1.96
CA THR A 303 2.14 -12.39 -1.46
C THR A 303 2.26 -11.58 -0.18
N HIS A 304 1.39 -10.57 -0.01
CA HIS A 304 1.31 -9.74 1.19
C HIS A 304 2.61 -9.04 1.56
N HIS A 305 3.31 -8.43 0.58
CA HIS A 305 4.57 -7.72 0.85
C HIS A 305 5.63 -8.58 1.56
N GLY A 306 5.71 -9.87 1.22
CA GLY A 306 6.65 -10.79 1.86
C GLY A 306 6.24 -11.30 3.24
N GLU A 307 5.05 -10.94 3.73
CA GLU A 307 4.57 -11.40 5.02
C GLU A 307 3.81 -12.74 4.95
N ILE A 308 3.90 -13.49 6.04
CA ILE A 308 3.27 -14.80 6.18
C ILE A 308 2.03 -14.66 7.07
N ASN A 309 0.85 -14.77 6.47
CA ASN A 309 -0.44 -14.59 7.14
C ASN A 309 -0.52 -13.28 7.95
N PRO A 310 -0.29 -12.10 7.34
CA PRO A 310 -0.31 -10.85 8.09
C PRO A 310 -1.68 -10.57 8.67
N VAL A 311 -1.69 -10.16 9.93
CA VAL A 311 -2.93 -9.80 10.64
C VAL A 311 -3.40 -8.42 10.18
N GLN A 312 -4.66 -8.34 9.76
CA GLN A 312 -5.29 -7.11 9.33
C GLN A 312 -6.09 -6.47 10.47
N ARG A 313 -5.76 -5.20 10.73
CA ARG A 313 -6.47 -4.30 11.63
C ARG A 313 -6.88 -3.10 10.80
N VAL A 314 -8.18 -3.00 10.52
CA VAL A 314 -8.69 -2.04 9.54
C VAL A 314 -9.52 -0.95 10.21
N VAL A 315 -9.36 0.27 9.73
CA VAL A 315 -10.27 1.38 10.01
C VAL A 315 -10.76 1.93 8.68
N GLN A 316 -12.07 1.94 8.44
CA GLN A 316 -12.64 2.54 7.24
C GLN A 316 -13.07 3.98 7.53
N VAL A 317 -12.61 4.91 6.68
CA VAL A 317 -12.65 6.35 6.90
C VAL A 317 -13.31 7.04 5.71
N ASP A 318 -14.35 7.81 6.01
CA ASP A 318 -15.04 8.66 5.04
C ASP A 318 -14.26 9.96 4.80
N MET A 319 -13.93 10.23 3.55
CA MET A 319 -13.34 11.48 3.10
C MET A 319 -14.36 12.62 3.19
N ASP A 320 -15.65 12.29 3.11
CA ASP A 320 -16.76 13.22 3.34
C ASP A 320 -16.69 13.90 4.73
N TYR A 321 -16.11 13.24 5.74
CA TYR A 321 -15.92 13.83 7.07
C TYR A 321 -14.65 14.68 7.16
N ILE A 322 -13.67 14.45 6.27
CA ILE A 322 -12.43 15.24 6.25
C ILE A 322 -12.67 16.54 5.51
N TYR A 323 -13.36 16.46 4.37
CA TYR A 323 -13.65 17.58 3.50
C TYR A 323 -14.36 18.72 4.26
N ASP A 324 -13.85 19.93 4.07
CA ASP A 324 -14.48 21.16 4.53
C ASP A 324 -14.26 22.25 3.47
N PRO A 325 -15.27 23.08 3.15
CA PRO A 325 -15.06 24.20 2.23
C PRO A 325 -14.01 25.21 2.72
N ASP A 326 -13.73 25.31 4.01
CA ASP A 326 -12.57 26.04 4.56
C ASP A 326 -11.33 25.14 4.58
N PRO A 327 -10.28 25.43 3.77
CA PRO A 327 -9.05 24.65 3.76
C PRO A 327 -8.36 24.53 5.13
N LYS A 328 -8.53 25.53 6.01
CA LYS A 328 -7.95 25.47 7.37
C LYS A 328 -8.68 24.46 8.24
N GLN A 329 -10.00 24.42 8.16
CA GLN A 329 -10.81 23.43 8.88
C GLN A 329 -10.59 22.03 8.31
N GLN A 330 -10.46 21.88 6.99
CA GLN A 330 -10.11 20.62 6.34
C GLN A 330 -8.75 20.08 6.83
N GLU A 331 -7.73 20.94 6.93
CA GLU A 331 -6.43 20.53 7.47
C GLU A 331 -6.50 20.21 8.97
N ALA A 332 -7.34 20.90 9.75
CA ALA A 332 -7.59 20.55 11.15
C ALA A 332 -8.30 19.20 11.31
N ASN A 333 -9.27 18.89 10.43
CA ASN A 333 -9.95 17.59 10.38
C ASN A 333 -8.96 16.47 10.04
N LEU A 334 -8.12 16.68 9.02
CA LEU A 334 -7.03 15.76 8.69
C LEU A 334 -6.08 15.56 9.86
N GLY A 335 -5.68 16.63 10.55
CA GLY A 335 -4.83 16.54 11.74
C GLY A 335 -5.41 15.61 12.82
N LYS A 336 -6.71 15.75 13.12
CA LYS A 336 -7.41 14.88 14.07
C LYS A 336 -7.39 13.41 13.64
N LEU A 337 -7.64 13.14 12.35
CA LEU A 337 -7.56 11.79 11.81
C LEU A 337 -6.15 11.20 11.96
N ILE A 338 -5.11 11.95 11.58
CA ILE A 338 -3.72 11.48 11.67
C ILE A 338 -3.35 11.13 13.11
N ASP A 339 -3.64 12.01 14.07
CA ASP A 339 -3.36 11.79 15.48
C ASP A 339 -4.09 10.54 15.99
N ARG A 340 -5.36 10.39 15.62
CA ARG A 340 -6.19 9.26 16.02
C ARG A 340 -5.72 7.92 15.46
N ILE A 341 -5.40 7.86 14.16
CA ILE A 341 -4.89 6.65 13.52
C ILE A 341 -3.51 6.29 14.06
N LYS A 342 -2.64 7.28 14.30
CA LYS A 342 -1.33 7.06 14.94
C LYS A 342 -1.47 6.49 16.35
N ASP A 343 -2.43 6.98 17.14
CA ASP A 343 -2.69 6.54 18.50
C ASP A 343 -3.33 5.15 18.58
N LEU A 344 -4.18 4.80 17.61
CA LEU A 344 -4.81 3.48 17.51
C LEU A 344 -3.86 2.43 16.91
N ALA A 345 -2.96 2.86 16.01
CA ALA A 345 -2.00 2.06 15.27
C ALA A 345 -2.63 0.80 14.61
N PRO A 346 -3.67 0.96 13.78
CA PRO A 346 -4.15 -0.13 12.93
C PRO A 346 -3.08 -0.45 11.87
N ARG A 347 -3.27 -1.54 11.12
CA ARG A 347 -2.41 -1.85 9.98
C ARG A 347 -2.81 -1.03 8.76
N VAL A 348 -4.10 -0.99 8.47
CA VAL A 348 -4.65 -0.47 7.21
C VAL A 348 -5.76 0.54 7.49
N VAL A 349 -5.80 1.59 6.68
CA VAL A 349 -6.96 2.46 6.53
C VAL A 349 -7.61 2.21 5.18
N TYR A 350 -8.91 1.89 5.18
CA TYR A 350 -9.73 1.88 3.98
C TYR A 350 -10.24 3.32 3.77
N LEU A 351 -9.64 4.03 2.84
CA LEU A 351 -9.85 5.46 2.66
C LEU A 351 -10.79 5.70 1.48
N GLN A 352 -11.93 6.34 1.73
CA GLN A 352 -12.90 6.69 0.70
C GLN A 352 -12.26 7.59 -0.37
N ALA A 353 -12.30 7.16 -1.63
CA ALA A 353 -11.78 7.93 -2.78
C ALA A 353 -12.87 8.69 -3.55
N PHE A 354 -14.13 8.51 -3.17
CA PHE A 354 -15.32 9.08 -3.77
C PHE A 354 -16.09 9.95 -2.77
N ALA A 355 -17.03 10.77 -3.26
CA ALA A 355 -17.91 11.57 -2.42
C ALA A 355 -19.35 11.06 -2.50
N ASP A 356 -19.93 10.75 -1.34
CA ASP A 356 -21.35 10.46 -1.15
C ASP A 356 -21.86 11.15 0.14
N PRO A 357 -21.91 12.50 0.16
CA PRO A 357 -22.38 13.23 1.34
C PRO A 357 -23.88 13.04 1.60
N LYS A 358 -24.62 12.42 0.68
CA LYS A 358 -26.06 12.18 0.80
C LYS A 358 -26.35 10.81 1.43
N GLY A 359 -25.40 9.87 1.35
CA GLY A 359 -25.59 8.49 1.78
C GLY A 359 -26.64 7.77 0.94
N ASP A 360 -26.79 8.12 -0.34
CA ASP A 360 -27.75 7.48 -1.24
C ASP A 360 -27.10 6.39 -2.13
N GLY A 361 -25.80 6.18 -1.98
CA GLY A 361 -25.00 5.21 -2.73
C GLY A 361 -24.67 5.64 -4.16
N ALA A 362 -25.11 6.82 -4.60
CA ALA A 362 -24.83 7.36 -5.93
C ALA A 362 -23.63 8.31 -5.87
N VAL A 363 -22.50 7.89 -6.43
CA VAL A 363 -21.29 8.72 -6.42
C VAL A 363 -21.41 9.85 -7.43
N ASP A 364 -21.60 11.07 -6.92
CA ASP A 364 -21.73 12.30 -7.72
C ASP A 364 -20.36 12.94 -8.06
N ALA A 365 -19.32 12.67 -7.25
CA ALA A 365 -18.00 13.27 -7.41
C ALA A 365 -16.90 12.39 -6.78
N VAL A 366 -15.64 12.70 -7.07
CA VAL A 366 -14.47 12.02 -6.48
C VAL A 366 -13.47 12.99 -5.83
N TYR A 367 -12.51 12.45 -5.08
CA TYR A 367 -11.51 13.22 -4.34
C TYR A 367 -10.11 13.24 -4.98
N PHE A 368 -10.02 12.90 -6.27
CA PHE A 368 -8.77 12.87 -7.02
C PHE A 368 -8.95 13.42 -8.45
N PRO A 369 -7.88 13.96 -9.08
CA PRO A 369 -7.95 14.41 -10.46
C PRO A 369 -8.29 13.25 -11.39
N ASN A 370 -9.25 13.45 -12.28
CA ASN A 370 -9.70 12.41 -13.19
C ASN A 370 -10.39 13.00 -14.44
N ARG A 371 -10.61 12.16 -15.45
CA ARG A 371 -11.14 12.55 -16.77
C ARG A 371 -12.67 12.62 -16.85
N HIS A 372 -13.39 12.03 -15.90
CA HIS A 372 -14.78 11.57 -16.13
C HIS A 372 -15.82 12.07 -15.13
N MET A 373 -15.41 12.23 -13.88
CA MET A 373 -16.22 12.63 -12.73
C MET A 373 -15.84 14.04 -12.27
N PRO A 374 -16.81 14.85 -11.82
CA PRO A 374 -16.50 16.07 -11.07
C PRO A 374 -15.57 15.73 -9.89
N MET A 375 -14.53 16.53 -9.70
CA MET A 375 -13.65 16.42 -8.53
C MET A 375 -14.15 17.39 -7.46
N ARG A 376 -14.61 16.87 -6.31
CA ARG A 376 -15.13 17.70 -5.21
C ARG A 376 -14.01 18.51 -4.55
N ALA A 377 -12.87 17.85 -4.32
CA ALA A 377 -11.63 18.45 -3.89
C ALA A 377 -10.49 17.51 -4.25
N ASP A 378 -9.32 18.05 -4.61
CA ASP A 378 -8.10 17.25 -4.73
C ASP A 378 -7.59 16.92 -3.33
N LEU A 379 -8.04 15.81 -2.74
CA LEU A 379 -7.86 15.53 -1.31
C LEU A 379 -7.31 14.12 -1.05
N PHE A 380 -7.60 13.15 -1.91
CA PHE A 380 -7.25 11.76 -1.68
C PHE A 380 -5.73 11.56 -1.55
N SER A 381 -4.95 12.06 -2.51
CA SER A 381 -3.49 12.00 -2.49
C SER A 381 -2.91 12.71 -1.25
N ARG A 382 -3.52 13.83 -0.83
CA ARG A 382 -3.15 14.56 0.38
C ARG A 382 -3.26 13.65 1.60
N VAL A 383 -4.44 13.09 1.85
CA VAL A 383 -4.74 12.30 3.04
C VAL A 383 -3.98 10.97 3.05
N ALA A 384 -3.98 10.25 1.93
CA ALA A 384 -3.30 8.96 1.80
C ALA A 384 -1.81 9.07 2.16
N TRP A 385 -1.09 10.04 1.59
CA TRP A 385 0.33 10.22 1.89
C TRP A 385 0.60 10.60 3.35
N GLN A 386 -0.25 11.42 3.95
CA GLN A 386 -0.10 11.84 5.36
C GLN A 386 -0.31 10.66 6.31
N LEU A 387 -1.31 9.80 6.04
CA LEU A 387 -1.52 8.55 6.78
C LEU A 387 -0.29 7.63 6.67
N LYS A 388 0.19 7.37 5.46
CA LYS A 388 1.38 6.53 5.22
C LYS A 388 2.63 7.08 5.93
N THR A 389 2.91 8.37 5.76
CA THR A 389 4.19 8.95 6.21
C THR A 389 4.21 9.31 7.70
N ARG A 390 3.08 9.76 8.27
CA ARG A 390 3.00 10.23 9.66
C ARG A 390 2.37 9.23 10.63
N ALA A 391 1.34 8.49 10.19
CA ALA A 391 0.69 7.46 11.02
C ALA A 391 1.28 6.05 10.80
N LYS A 392 2.07 5.84 9.72
CA LYS A 392 2.75 4.57 9.40
C LYS A 392 1.78 3.41 9.19
N VAL A 393 0.69 3.68 8.47
CA VAL A 393 -0.33 2.69 8.09
C VAL A 393 -0.35 2.50 6.58
N GLU A 394 -0.81 1.34 6.15
CA GLU A 394 -1.18 1.08 4.76
C GLU A 394 -2.50 1.81 4.44
N VAL A 395 -2.66 2.25 3.19
CA VAL A 395 -3.88 2.93 2.72
C VAL A 395 -4.43 2.19 1.51
N TYR A 396 -5.64 1.66 1.65
CA TYR A 396 -6.37 1.10 0.52
C TYR A 396 -7.33 2.15 -0.01
N ALA A 397 -7.35 2.34 -1.32
CA ALA A 397 -8.38 3.14 -1.96
C ALA A 397 -9.71 2.38 -1.93
N TRP A 398 -10.67 2.90 -1.18
CA TRP A 398 -12.04 2.44 -1.24
C TRP A 398 -12.78 3.18 -2.35
N LEU A 399 -13.20 2.44 -3.37
CA LEU A 399 -13.80 3.00 -4.58
C LEU A 399 -15.00 2.15 -5.04
N PRO A 400 -16.06 2.77 -5.61
CA PRO A 400 -17.18 2.02 -6.17
C PRO A 400 -16.70 1.12 -7.31
N MET A 401 -17.34 -0.03 -7.44
CA MET A 401 -17.11 -0.88 -8.59
C MET A 401 -17.97 -0.45 -9.79
N LEU A 402 -19.20 0.00 -9.55
CA LEU A 402 -20.20 0.27 -10.60
C LEU A 402 -20.96 1.61 -10.41
N SER A 403 -21.17 2.09 -9.19
CA SER A 403 -22.11 3.18 -8.84
C SER A 403 -21.58 4.58 -9.10
N PHE A 404 -21.01 4.82 -10.28
CA PHE A 404 -20.59 6.15 -10.73
C PHE A 404 -21.76 6.84 -11.44
N LYS A 405 -22.27 7.92 -10.83
CA LYS A 405 -23.29 8.75 -11.45
C LYS A 405 -22.62 9.79 -12.35
N LEU A 406 -22.35 9.37 -13.59
CA LEU A 406 -21.64 10.19 -14.56
C LEU A 406 -22.45 11.45 -14.94
N PRO A 407 -21.77 12.56 -15.27
CA PRO A 407 -22.42 13.73 -15.87
C PRO A 407 -23.23 13.37 -17.13
N ALA A 408 -24.35 14.05 -17.36
CA ALA A 408 -25.27 13.70 -18.46
C ALA A 408 -24.67 13.80 -19.87
N ASN A 409 -23.59 14.57 -20.04
CA ASN A 409 -22.85 14.70 -21.30
C ASN A 409 -21.79 13.59 -21.49
N ASN A 410 -21.57 12.74 -20.50
CA ASN A 410 -20.65 11.63 -20.59
C ASN A 410 -21.29 10.50 -21.43
N PRO A 411 -20.58 9.95 -22.44
CA PRO A 411 -21.12 8.90 -23.31
C PRO A 411 -21.65 7.67 -22.55
N ALA A 412 -21.03 7.30 -21.42
CA ALA A 412 -21.41 6.13 -20.65
C ALA A 412 -22.56 6.40 -19.65
N ALA A 413 -23.07 7.63 -19.52
CA ALA A 413 -24.03 8.01 -18.46
C ALA A 413 -25.35 7.23 -18.48
N THR A 414 -25.75 6.70 -19.64
CA THR A 414 -26.98 5.92 -19.83
C THR A 414 -26.75 4.41 -19.86
N HIS A 415 -25.50 3.96 -19.81
CA HIS A 415 -25.11 2.55 -19.90
C HIS A 415 -25.20 1.86 -18.53
N LEU A 416 -26.40 1.92 -17.94
CA LEU A 416 -26.69 1.45 -16.59
C LEU A 416 -27.14 -0.02 -16.57
N VAL A 417 -26.93 -0.67 -15.43
CA VAL A 417 -27.61 -1.92 -15.07
C VAL A 417 -29.12 -1.67 -15.13
N GLN A 418 -29.83 -2.55 -15.83
CA GLN A 418 -31.28 -2.48 -15.94
C GLN A 418 -31.92 -3.63 -15.19
N THR A 419 -33.01 -3.35 -14.47
CA THR A 419 -33.83 -4.38 -13.86
C THR A 419 -34.90 -4.83 -14.84
N LEU A 420 -35.19 -6.13 -14.91
CA LEU A 420 -36.27 -6.66 -15.73
C LEU A 420 -37.61 -5.95 -15.43
N PRO A 421 -38.39 -5.50 -16.45
CA PRO A 421 -39.69 -4.89 -16.23
C PRO A 421 -40.64 -5.80 -15.44
N GLY A 422 -41.30 -5.24 -14.42
CA GLY A 422 -42.22 -6.00 -13.55
C GLY A 422 -41.54 -6.79 -12.44
N ALA A 423 -40.21 -6.68 -12.27
CA ALA A 423 -39.52 -7.24 -11.12
C ALA A 423 -40.09 -6.70 -9.79
N PRO A 424 -40.20 -7.54 -8.74
CA PRO A 424 -40.64 -7.10 -7.42
C PRO A 424 -39.71 -6.01 -6.89
N GLN A 425 -40.27 -4.85 -6.52
CA GLN A 425 -39.51 -3.83 -5.81
C GLN A 425 -39.69 -4.01 -4.31
N LYS A 426 -38.57 -4.05 -3.59
CA LYS A 426 -38.59 -4.03 -2.12
C LYS A 426 -38.96 -2.61 -1.68
N PRO A 427 -40.06 -2.42 -0.94
CA PRO A 427 -40.48 -1.08 -0.50
C PRO A 427 -39.37 -0.37 0.27
N GLY A 428 -39.15 0.92 -0.04
CA GLY A 428 -38.14 1.74 0.62
C GLY A 428 -36.69 1.45 0.23
N THR A 429 -36.44 0.60 -0.78
CA THR A 429 -35.08 0.32 -1.29
C THR A 429 -34.92 0.99 -2.65
N VAL A 430 -34.12 2.06 -2.73
CA VAL A 430 -33.73 2.70 -4.00
C VAL A 430 -32.33 2.19 -4.34
N LYS A 431 -32.19 1.54 -5.50
CA LYS A 431 -30.86 1.11 -5.95
C LYS A 431 -30.12 2.31 -6.56
N PRO A 432 -28.86 2.54 -6.20
CA PRO A 432 -28.08 3.58 -6.85
C PRO A 432 -27.88 3.25 -8.34
N PRO A 433 -27.65 4.27 -9.19
CA PRO A 433 -27.33 4.06 -10.59
C PRO A 433 -25.98 3.33 -10.70
N ARG A 434 -26.02 2.06 -11.11
CA ARG A 434 -24.84 1.24 -11.38
C ARG A 434 -24.60 1.19 -12.88
N LEU A 435 -23.39 1.49 -13.32
CA LEU A 435 -22.95 1.24 -14.69
C LEU A 435 -22.91 -0.27 -14.97
N SER A 436 -23.34 -0.68 -16.17
CA SER A 436 -23.38 -2.10 -16.52
C SER A 436 -21.97 -2.66 -16.71
N PRO A 437 -21.56 -3.72 -15.97
CA PRO A 437 -20.25 -4.35 -16.17
C PRO A 437 -20.19 -5.16 -17.47
N PHE A 438 -21.29 -5.29 -18.22
CA PHE A 438 -21.35 -5.98 -19.51
C PHE A 438 -21.24 -5.03 -20.69
N ASP A 439 -21.37 -3.72 -20.46
CA ASP A 439 -21.29 -2.71 -21.51
C ASP A 439 -19.83 -2.20 -21.69
N PRO A 440 -19.26 -2.26 -22.91
CA PRO A 440 -17.88 -1.85 -23.14
C PRO A 440 -17.58 -0.38 -22.82
N GLU A 441 -18.51 0.54 -23.07
CA GLU A 441 -18.31 1.97 -22.80
C GLU A 441 -18.33 2.24 -21.29
N ALA A 442 -19.27 1.62 -20.58
CA ALA A 442 -19.31 1.64 -19.12
C ALA A 442 -18.04 1.06 -18.48
N ARG A 443 -17.56 -0.09 -18.95
CA ARG A 443 -16.31 -0.71 -18.46
C ARG A 443 -15.10 0.19 -18.70
N LYS A 444 -14.97 0.73 -19.92
CA LYS A 444 -13.87 1.65 -20.27
C LYS A 444 -13.87 2.88 -19.37
N MET A 445 -15.03 3.47 -19.14
CA MET A 445 -15.22 4.61 -18.26
C MET A 445 -14.71 4.35 -16.83
N ILE A 446 -15.16 3.24 -16.23
CA ILE A 446 -14.73 2.86 -14.88
C ILE A 446 -13.22 2.57 -14.86
N ARG A 447 -12.71 1.83 -15.86
CA ARG A 447 -11.26 1.57 -16.02
C ARG A 447 -10.47 2.89 -15.98
N ASP A 448 -10.89 3.88 -16.76
CA ASP A 448 -10.21 5.17 -16.84
C ASP A 448 -10.25 5.93 -15.48
N ILE A 449 -11.33 5.82 -14.71
CA ILE A 449 -11.41 6.39 -13.35
C ILE A 449 -10.40 5.73 -12.39
N TYR A 450 -10.29 4.39 -12.43
CA TYR A 450 -9.30 3.66 -11.61
C TYR A 450 -7.86 3.98 -12.04
N GLU A 451 -7.62 4.14 -13.35
CA GLU A 451 -6.33 4.58 -13.89
C GLU A 451 -5.96 5.98 -13.39
N ASP A 452 -6.90 6.92 -13.40
CA ASP A 452 -6.68 8.29 -12.93
C ASP A 452 -6.37 8.35 -11.43
N LEU A 453 -7.10 7.59 -10.60
CA LEU A 453 -6.78 7.46 -9.17
C LEU A 453 -5.32 6.99 -8.98
N ALA A 454 -4.95 5.91 -9.66
CA ALA A 454 -3.64 5.30 -9.52
C ALA A 454 -2.52 6.20 -10.05
N LYS A 455 -2.81 7.09 -10.99
CA LYS A 455 -1.85 8.03 -11.55
C LYS A 455 -1.47 9.16 -10.59
N TYR A 456 -2.41 9.65 -9.78
CA TYR A 456 -2.22 10.85 -8.94
C TYR A 456 -2.11 10.55 -7.44
N ALA A 457 -2.17 9.29 -7.03
CA ALA A 457 -2.02 8.88 -5.63
C ALA A 457 -1.19 7.61 -5.47
N ILE A 458 -0.47 7.49 -4.35
CA ILE A 458 0.26 6.29 -3.96
C ILE A 458 -0.56 5.54 -2.92
N ILE A 459 -0.93 4.30 -3.22
CA ILE A 459 -1.77 3.43 -2.39
C ILE A 459 -1.12 2.06 -2.19
N ASP A 460 -1.54 1.33 -1.15
CA ASP A 460 -1.06 -0.03 -0.83
C ASP A 460 -2.09 -1.10 -1.22
N GLY A 461 -3.33 -0.70 -1.51
CA GLY A 461 -4.39 -1.61 -1.83
C GLY A 461 -5.62 -0.97 -2.45
N VAL A 462 -6.54 -1.81 -2.89
CA VAL A 462 -7.88 -1.40 -3.33
C VAL A 462 -8.92 -2.17 -2.52
N LEU A 463 -9.90 -1.44 -1.99
CA LEU A 463 -11.15 -2.00 -1.50
C LEU A 463 -12.23 -1.74 -2.55
N PHE A 464 -12.70 -2.80 -3.20
CA PHE A 464 -13.90 -2.74 -4.01
C PHE A 464 -15.13 -2.67 -3.11
N HIS A 465 -15.92 -1.62 -3.31
CA HIS A 465 -17.17 -1.41 -2.60
C HIS A 465 -18.19 -2.55 -2.85
N ASP A 466 -19.24 -2.57 -2.03
CA ASP A 466 -20.31 -3.58 -2.03
C ASP A 466 -21.33 -3.39 -3.16
N ASP A 467 -21.25 -2.28 -3.89
CA ASP A 467 -22.10 -1.93 -5.03
C ASP A 467 -21.95 -2.85 -6.26
N GLY A 468 -20.86 -3.63 -6.30
CA GLY A 468 -20.61 -4.67 -7.30
C GLY A 468 -21.52 -5.88 -7.14
N VAL A 469 -22.84 -5.70 -7.22
CA VAL A 469 -23.87 -6.72 -7.01
C VAL A 469 -24.86 -6.73 -8.16
N LEU A 470 -25.45 -7.89 -8.45
CA LEU A 470 -26.52 -8.05 -9.43
C LEU A 470 -27.56 -9.01 -8.87
N ASP A 471 -28.81 -8.56 -8.76
CA ASP A 471 -29.87 -9.43 -8.25
C ASP A 471 -30.37 -10.43 -9.30
N ASP A 472 -31.32 -11.28 -8.94
CA ASP A 472 -31.88 -12.30 -9.81
C ASP A 472 -32.75 -11.72 -10.96
N TYR A 473 -32.98 -10.41 -11.02
CA TYR A 473 -33.67 -9.70 -12.10
C TYR A 473 -32.73 -8.80 -12.92
N GLU A 474 -31.44 -8.78 -12.58
CA GLU A 474 -30.41 -7.95 -13.19
C GLU A 474 -29.25 -8.80 -13.74
N ASP A 475 -28.58 -8.39 -14.80
CA ASP A 475 -28.75 -7.15 -15.58
C ASP A 475 -29.58 -7.42 -16.85
N ALA A 476 -30.66 -6.68 -17.06
CA ALA A 476 -31.55 -6.78 -18.20
C ALA A 476 -31.18 -5.87 -19.38
N SER A 477 -30.05 -5.18 -19.31
CA SER A 477 -29.57 -4.31 -20.39
C SER A 477 -29.28 -5.09 -21.68
N PRO A 478 -29.39 -4.48 -22.87
CA PRO A 478 -29.06 -5.15 -24.13
C PRO A 478 -27.65 -5.74 -24.18
N ALA A 479 -26.67 -5.04 -23.59
CA ALA A 479 -25.29 -5.51 -23.49
C ALA A 479 -25.19 -6.78 -22.63
N ALA A 480 -25.90 -6.82 -21.49
CA ALA A 480 -25.93 -7.98 -20.63
C ALA A 480 -26.63 -9.18 -21.28
N LEU A 481 -27.76 -8.99 -21.95
CA LEU A 481 -28.46 -10.08 -22.67
C LEU A 481 -27.56 -10.72 -23.74
N LYS A 482 -26.82 -9.90 -24.50
CA LYS A 482 -25.82 -10.39 -25.47
C LYS A 482 -24.67 -11.14 -24.79
N ALA A 483 -24.22 -10.67 -23.63
CA ALA A 483 -23.21 -11.38 -22.85
C ALA A 483 -23.74 -12.74 -22.36
N TYR A 484 -25.01 -12.84 -21.98
CA TYR A 484 -25.64 -14.10 -21.57
C TYR A 484 -25.72 -15.11 -22.72
N GLU A 485 -26.05 -14.64 -23.92
CA GLU A 485 -26.01 -15.47 -25.14
C GLU A 485 -24.60 -16.03 -25.41
N ALA A 486 -23.57 -15.20 -25.23
CA ALA A 486 -22.17 -15.65 -25.34
C ALA A 486 -21.78 -16.67 -24.25
N MET A 487 -22.45 -16.66 -23.09
CA MET A 487 -22.32 -17.69 -22.05
C MET A 487 -23.13 -18.97 -22.37
N GLY A 488 -23.84 -19.02 -23.49
CA GLY A 488 -24.72 -20.11 -23.86
C GLY A 488 -25.98 -20.17 -22.99
N LEU A 489 -26.52 -19.02 -22.60
CA LEU A 489 -27.83 -18.84 -21.98
C LEU A 489 -28.79 -18.21 -23.01
N PRO A 490 -30.12 -18.35 -22.86
CA PRO A 490 -31.04 -17.57 -23.69
C PRO A 490 -30.92 -16.09 -23.35
N GLY A 491 -31.00 -15.21 -24.36
CA GLY A 491 -31.07 -13.74 -24.19
C GLY A 491 -32.40 -13.24 -23.60
N ASP A 492 -33.00 -14.01 -22.69
CA ASP A 492 -34.31 -13.77 -22.09
C ASP A 492 -34.29 -14.22 -20.62
N ILE A 493 -34.22 -13.25 -19.70
CA ILE A 493 -34.13 -13.50 -18.26
C ILE A 493 -35.34 -14.27 -17.74
N ASN A 494 -36.55 -14.10 -18.31
CA ASN A 494 -37.72 -14.86 -17.87
C ASN A 494 -37.54 -16.36 -18.15
N LYS A 495 -36.99 -16.72 -19.31
CA LYS A 495 -36.68 -18.12 -19.64
C LYS A 495 -35.58 -18.69 -18.75
N ILE A 496 -34.54 -17.89 -18.45
CA ILE A 496 -33.48 -18.28 -17.52
C ILE A 496 -34.08 -18.61 -16.16
N ARG A 497 -34.88 -17.70 -15.59
CA ARG A 497 -35.44 -17.82 -14.24
C ARG A 497 -36.42 -18.98 -14.07
N GLN A 498 -37.06 -19.43 -15.15
CA GLN A 498 -38.01 -20.55 -15.12
C GLN A 498 -37.31 -21.93 -15.07
N SER A 499 -36.01 -22.01 -15.36
CA SER A 499 -35.24 -23.25 -15.28
C SER A 499 -34.20 -23.18 -14.15
N PRO A 500 -34.25 -24.09 -13.15
CA PRO A 500 -33.24 -24.12 -12.10
C PRO A 500 -31.80 -24.25 -12.62
N GLU A 501 -31.61 -25.02 -13.69
CA GLU A 501 -30.29 -25.21 -14.31
C GLU A 501 -29.78 -23.92 -14.98
N LEU A 502 -30.64 -23.25 -15.76
CA LEU A 502 -30.28 -21.99 -16.41
C LEU A 502 -30.04 -20.89 -15.37
N MET A 503 -30.89 -20.82 -14.34
CA MET A 503 -30.73 -19.87 -13.24
C MET A 503 -29.40 -20.06 -12.53
N GLN A 504 -29.02 -21.31 -12.20
CA GLN A 504 -27.72 -21.59 -11.60
C GLN A 504 -26.57 -21.17 -12.52
N LYS A 505 -26.61 -21.54 -13.80
CA LYS A 505 -25.58 -21.16 -14.78
C LYS A 505 -25.45 -19.63 -14.90
N TRP A 506 -26.58 -18.91 -14.91
CA TRP A 506 -26.60 -17.46 -14.99
C TRP A 506 -26.09 -16.78 -13.71
N THR A 507 -26.48 -17.26 -12.53
CA THR A 507 -25.93 -16.81 -11.24
C THR A 507 -24.41 -16.90 -11.22
N ARG A 508 -23.86 -18.09 -11.53
CA ARG A 508 -22.41 -18.32 -11.58
C ARG A 508 -21.73 -17.44 -12.63
N GLY A 509 -22.37 -17.26 -13.80
CA GLY A 509 -21.88 -16.39 -14.87
C GLY A 509 -21.77 -14.93 -14.46
N LYS A 510 -22.77 -14.38 -13.75
CA LYS A 510 -22.74 -13.01 -13.23
C LYS A 510 -21.66 -12.82 -12.18
N THR A 511 -21.53 -13.75 -11.23
CA THR A 511 -20.47 -13.72 -10.21
C THR A 511 -19.08 -13.74 -10.85
N ALA A 512 -18.85 -14.64 -11.81
CA ALA A 512 -17.59 -14.71 -12.54
C ALA A 512 -17.31 -13.43 -13.35
N ALA A 513 -18.32 -12.83 -13.98
CA ALA A 513 -18.16 -11.59 -14.75
C ALA A 513 -17.76 -10.40 -13.86
N LEU A 514 -18.36 -10.26 -12.68
CA LEU A 514 -17.99 -9.22 -11.72
C LEU A 514 -16.57 -9.43 -11.19
N ILE A 515 -16.21 -10.67 -10.80
CA ILE A 515 -14.84 -10.97 -10.36
C ILE A 515 -13.83 -10.67 -11.48
N SER A 516 -14.10 -11.12 -12.71
CA SER A 516 -13.25 -10.83 -13.86
C SER A 516 -13.09 -9.34 -14.11
N PHE A 517 -14.16 -8.55 -13.95
CA PHE A 517 -14.08 -7.09 -14.09
C PHE A 517 -13.22 -6.45 -13.00
N SER A 518 -13.37 -6.87 -11.74
CA SER A 518 -12.52 -6.36 -10.66
C SER A 518 -11.03 -6.66 -10.90
N HIS A 519 -10.68 -7.83 -11.47
CA HIS A 519 -9.30 -8.14 -11.84
C HIS A 519 -8.75 -7.29 -12.98
N GLU A 520 -9.60 -6.89 -13.93
CA GLU A 520 -9.22 -5.90 -14.95
C GLU A 520 -8.86 -4.57 -14.27
N LEU A 521 -9.69 -4.10 -13.34
CA LEU A 521 -9.44 -2.87 -12.58
C LEU A 521 -8.17 -2.96 -11.72
N ILE A 522 -7.93 -4.09 -11.05
CA ILE A 522 -6.70 -4.36 -10.30
C ILE A 522 -5.47 -4.23 -11.21
N SER A 523 -5.52 -4.84 -12.40
CA SER A 523 -4.39 -4.81 -13.35
C SER A 523 -4.08 -3.39 -13.83
N VAL A 524 -5.11 -2.56 -13.98
CA VAL A 524 -4.98 -1.14 -14.36
C VAL A 524 -4.30 -0.34 -13.26
N VAL A 525 -4.76 -0.49 -12.02
CA VAL A 525 -4.16 0.21 -10.87
C VAL A 525 -2.72 -0.24 -10.64
N GLN A 526 -2.45 -1.55 -10.69
CA GLN A 526 -1.09 -2.10 -10.57
C GLN A 526 -0.13 -1.55 -11.62
N GLY A 527 -0.62 -1.17 -12.81
CA GLY A 527 0.20 -0.51 -13.83
C GLY A 527 0.79 0.83 -13.38
N TYR A 528 0.21 1.49 -12.38
CA TYR A 528 0.66 2.80 -11.88
C TYR A 528 1.16 2.78 -10.44
N GLN A 529 1.07 1.64 -9.75
CA GLN A 529 1.48 1.52 -8.35
C GLN A 529 2.80 0.76 -8.22
N ASN A 530 3.68 1.35 -7.41
CA ASN A 530 5.04 0.94 -7.06
C ASN A 530 5.22 -0.58 -6.88
N GLY A 531 5.55 -1.30 -7.96
CA GLY A 531 5.86 -2.73 -7.92
C GLY A 531 4.68 -3.68 -8.02
N ARG A 532 3.46 -3.23 -8.37
CA ARG A 532 2.27 -4.12 -8.45
C ARG A 532 1.96 -4.93 -7.16
N ASP A 533 2.72 -4.71 -6.10
CA ASP A 533 2.57 -5.31 -4.78
C ASP A 533 1.54 -4.45 -4.06
N MET A 534 0.30 -4.65 -4.52
CA MET A 534 -0.88 -3.96 -4.06
C MET A 534 -1.87 -5.05 -3.66
N LEU A 535 -2.39 -4.93 -2.44
CA LEU A 535 -3.33 -5.90 -1.92
C LEU A 535 -4.76 -5.56 -2.28
N THR A 536 -5.58 -6.60 -2.37
CA THR A 536 -6.94 -6.49 -2.86
C THR A 536 -7.93 -6.95 -1.82
N ALA A 537 -8.94 -6.13 -1.58
CA ALA A 537 -10.08 -6.45 -0.76
C ALA A 537 -11.38 -6.15 -1.52
N ARG A 538 -12.43 -6.92 -1.24
CA ARG A 538 -13.77 -6.63 -1.73
C ARG A 538 -14.78 -6.86 -0.64
N ASN A 539 -15.70 -5.92 -0.48
CA ASN A 539 -16.83 -6.06 0.42
C ASN A 539 -17.74 -7.22 -0.03
N ILE A 540 -18.16 -8.03 0.94
CA ILE A 540 -19.18 -9.06 0.76
C ILE A 540 -20.22 -8.91 1.86
N PHE A 541 -21.50 -9.03 1.49
CA PHE A 541 -22.58 -9.07 2.45
C PHE A 541 -22.46 -10.30 3.36
N ALA A 542 -23.09 -10.27 4.54
CA ALA A 542 -23.14 -11.45 5.40
C ALA A 542 -24.01 -12.58 4.82
N SER A 543 -25.02 -12.23 4.01
CA SER A 543 -25.99 -13.21 3.50
C SER A 543 -25.38 -14.32 2.62
N PRO A 544 -24.46 -14.08 1.66
CA PRO A 544 -23.83 -15.16 0.88
C PRO A 544 -22.89 -16.07 1.69
N VAL A 545 -22.47 -15.63 2.88
CA VAL A 545 -21.67 -16.45 3.81
C VAL A 545 -22.57 -17.33 4.68
N LEU A 546 -23.71 -16.82 5.13
CA LEU A 546 -24.66 -17.54 5.97
C LEU A 546 -25.59 -18.48 5.16
N ASP A 547 -25.98 -18.07 3.96
CA ASP A 547 -26.81 -18.83 3.02
C ASP A 547 -26.23 -18.72 1.60
N PRO A 548 -25.57 -19.77 1.08
CA PRO A 548 -25.03 -19.78 -0.28
C PRO A 548 -26.06 -19.52 -1.39
N LYS A 549 -27.37 -19.70 -1.12
CA LYS A 549 -28.41 -19.35 -2.10
C LYS A 549 -28.46 -17.85 -2.39
N ALA A 550 -27.96 -17.02 -1.47
CA ALA A 550 -27.93 -15.57 -1.64
C ALA A 550 -27.07 -15.12 -2.81
N GLU A 551 -26.17 -15.97 -3.31
CA GLU A 551 -25.46 -15.71 -4.57
C GLU A 551 -26.44 -15.39 -5.71
N ALA A 552 -27.62 -16.01 -5.74
CA ALA A 552 -28.59 -15.80 -6.82
C ALA A 552 -29.07 -14.34 -6.93
N TRP A 553 -29.18 -13.61 -5.81
CA TRP A 553 -29.68 -12.24 -5.75
C TRP A 553 -28.62 -11.21 -5.30
N THR A 554 -27.36 -11.62 -5.17
CA THR A 554 -26.23 -10.72 -4.88
C THR A 554 -25.14 -10.79 -5.95
N ALA A 555 -25.07 -11.91 -6.69
CA ALA A 555 -23.94 -12.28 -7.54
C ALA A 555 -22.59 -12.30 -6.77
N GLN A 556 -22.62 -12.56 -5.46
CA GLN A 556 -21.44 -12.72 -4.62
C GLN A 556 -21.33 -14.16 -4.13
N ASN A 557 -20.13 -14.76 -4.23
CA ASN A 557 -19.85 -16.09 -3.73
C ASN A 557 -18.60 -16.08 -2.84
N PHE A 558 -18.75 -16.57 -1.60
CA PHE A 558 -17.69 -16.48 -0.61
C PHE A 558 -16.43 -17.27 -0.98
N ASP A 559 -16.57 -18.49 -1.51
CA ASP A 559 -15.43 -19.33 -1.93
C ASP A 559 -14.69 -18.76 -3.14
N ASP A 560 -15.39 -18.10 -4.05
CA ASP A 560 -14.75 -17.44 -5.18
C ASP A 560 -14.02 -16.17 -4.74
N PHE A 561 -14.59 -15.40 -3.81
CA PHE A 561 -13.95 -14.22 -3.23
C PHE A 561 -12.67 -14.59 -2.48
N LEU A 562 -12.68 -15.69 -1.70
CA LEU A 562 -11.50 -16.23 -1.03
C LEU A 562 -10.39 -16.64 -2.00
N LYS A 563 -10.71 -16.95 -3.26
CA LYS A 563 -9.71 -17.27 -4.31
C LYS A 563 -9.26 -16.02 -5.08
N ALA A 564 -10.18 -15.09 -5.33
CA ALA A 564 -9.98 -13.94 -6.20
C ALA A 564 -9.21 -12.79 -5.53
N TYR A 565 -9.42 -12.55 -4.24
CA TYR A 565 -8.86 -11.38 -3.54
C TYR A 565 -7.88 -11.81 -2.45
N ASP A 566 -6.96 -10.93 -2.07
CA ASP A 566 -6.07 -11.14 -0.91
C ASP A 566 -6.89 -11.22 0.38
N TYR A 567 -7.88 -10.33 0.50
CA TYR A 567 -8.84 -10.33 1.60
C TYR A 567 -10.28 -10.24 1.14
N VAL A 568 -11.16 -10.82 1.94
CA VAL A 568 -12.61 -10.67 1.83
C VAL A 568 -13.06 -9.77 2.98
N ALA A 569 -13.54 -8.57 2.68
CA ALA A 569 -14.07 -7.64 3.68
C ALA A 569 -15.54 -8.01 3.96
N LEU A 570 -15.75 -8.81 5.01
CA LEU A 570 -17.07 -9.29 5.38
C LEU A 570 -17.77 -8.26 6.26
N GLU A 571 -18.91 -7.76 5.81
CA GLU A 571 -19.77 -6.86 6.56
C GLU A 571 -20.44 -7.60 7.73
N ALA A 572 -19.71 -7.71 8.84
CA ALA A 572 -20.13 -8.39 10.06
C ALA A 572 -20.91 -7.42 10.96
N MET A 573 -22.03 -6.94 10.44
CA MET A 573 -22.80 -5.81 10.97
C MET A 573 -24.17 -6.28 11.50
N PRO A 574 -24.25 -6.85 12.72
CA PRO A 574 -25.47 -7.48 13.22
C PRO A 574 -26.66 -6.52 13.38
N TYR A 575 -26.42 -5.25 13.66
CA TYR A 575 -27.50 -4.26 13.76
C TYR A 575 -28.01 -3.88 12.38
N MET A 576 -27.14 -3.70 11.39
CA MET A 576 -27.53 -3.49 9.98
C MET A 576 -28.38 -4.66 9.47
N GLU A 577 -28.01 -5.89 9.84
CA GLU A 577 -28.72 -7.14 9.51
C GLU A 577 -29.97 -7.41 10.38
N ASP A 578 -30.37 -6.46 11.24
CA ASP A 578 -31.55 -6.55 12.11
C ASP A 578 -31.55 -7.82 13.01
N ALA A 579 -30.36 -8.25 13.44
CA ALA A 579 -30.18 -9.46 14.21
C ALA A 579 -30.81 -9.33 15.61
N LYS A 580 -31.69 -10.28 15.96
CA LYS A 580 -32.37 -10.32 17.27
C LYS A 580 -31.39 -10.46 18.45
N ASP A 581 -30.36 -11.28 18.27
CA ASP A 581 -29.25 -11.42 19.21
C ASP A 581 -27.94 -11.21 18.45
N PRO A 582 -27.33 -10.01 18.53
CA PRO A 582 -26.07 -9.70 17.87
C PRO A 582 -24.93 -10.66 18.24
N LYS A 583 -24.88 -11.15 19.48
CA LYS A 583 -23.80 -12.04 19.93
C LYS A 583 -23.93 -13.42 19.32
N GLU A 584 -25.14 -13.97 19.33
CA GLU A 584 -25.42 -15.27 18.71
C GLU A 584 -25.23 -15.21 17.19
N TRP A 585 -25.68 -14.13 16.55
CA TRP A 585 -25.51 -13.93 15.12
C TRP A 585 -24.03 -13.87 14.72
N MET A 586 -23.21 -13.10 15.45
CA MET A 586 -21.76 -13.02 15.21
C MET A 586 -21.08 -14.38 15.40
N ALA A 587 -21.48 -15.17 16.40
CA ALA A 587 -20.94 -16.51 16.61
C ALA A 587 -21.28 -17.45 15.43
N LYS A 588 -22.52 -17.38 14.92
CA LYS A 588 -22.96 -18.14 13.73
C LYS A 588 -22.19 -17.73 12.48
N LEU A 589 -22.01 -16.43 12.25
CA LEU A 589 -21.25 -15.90 11.12
C LEU A 589 -19.79 -16.35 11.17
N THR A 590 -19.14 -16.21 12.34
CA THR A 590 -17.75 -16.63 12.51
C THR A 590 -17.58 -18.14 12.27
N ALA A 591 -18.52 -18.94 12.78
CA ALA A 591 -18.53 -20.39 12.54
C ALA A 591 -18.80 -20.74 11.07
N ALA A 592 -19.58 -19.95 10.33
CA ALA A 592 -19.79 -20.13 8.90
C ALA A 592 -18.47 -19.89 8.14
N VAL A 593 -17.78 -18.76 8.38
CA VAL A 593 -16.46 -18.45 7.81
C VAL A 593 -15.45 -19.56 8.09
N ALA A 594 -15.42 -20.08 9.32
CA ALA A 594 -14.47 -21.12 9.74
C ALA A 594 -14.62 -22.47 9.01
N LYS A 595 -15.77 -22.74 8.38
CA LYS A 595 -15.99 -23.96 7.58
C LYS A 595 -15.22 -23.93 6.26
N HIS A 596 -14.86 -22.75 5.76
CA HIS A 596 -14.18 -22.59 4.48
C HIS A 596 -12.66 -22.66 4.64
N LYS A 597 -12.00 -23.34 3.71
CA LYS A 597 -10.53 -23.49 3.72
C LYS A 597 -9.87 -22.12 3.61
N GLY A 598 -9.19 -21.70 4.68
CA GLY A 598 -8.55 -20.39 4.74
C GLY A 598 -9.49 -19.22 5.05
N GLY A 599 -10.77 -19.47 5.34
CA GLY A 599 -11.77 -18.43 5.62
C GLY A 599 -11.33 -17.47 6.71
N LEU A 600 -11.01 -17.96 7.91
CA LEU A 600 -10.54 -17.10 9.02
C LEU A 600 -9.23 -16.36 8.74
N LYS A 601 -8.42 -16.86 7.79
CA LYS A 601 -7.12 -16.25 7.44
C LYS A 601 -7.25 -15.10 6.45
N LYS A 602 -8.22 -15.17 5.53
CA LYS A 602 -8.42 -14.20 4.45
C LYS A 602 -9.64 -13.31 4.65
N THR A 603 -10.51 -13.59 5.62
CA THR A 603 -11.68 -12.76 5.88
C THR A 603 -11.38 -11.71 6.95
N ILE A 604 -11.57 -10.44 6.61
CA ILE A 604 -11.59 -9.32 7.53
C ILE A 604 -13.03 -9.14 7.98
N PHE A 605 -13.30 -9.32 9.27
CA PHE A 605 -14.62 -9.05 9.84
C PHE A 605 -14.75 -7.54 10.08
N GLU A 606 -15.49 -6.87 9.21
CA GLU A 606 -15.75 -5.45 9.29
C GLU A 606 -16.98 -5.20 10.18
N LEU A 607 -16.75 -4.59 11.34
CA LEU A 607 -17.78 -4.33 12.34
C LEU A 607 -18.37 -2.93 12.14
N GLN A 608 -19.64 -2.75 12.43
CA GLN A 608 -20.23 -1.41 12.43
C GLN A 608 -19.95 -0.68 13.75
N ALA A 609 -19.57 0.60 13.66
CA ALA A 609 -19.42 1.52 14.77
C ALA A 609 -20.66 2.40 14.99
N VAL A 610 -21.61 2.36 14.06
CA VAL A 610 -22.85 3.14 14.05
C VAL A 610 -24.02 2.22 13.72
N ASP A 611 -25.18 2.46 14.33
CA ASP A 611 -26.45 1.82 14.03
C ASP A 611 -27.29 2.72 13.10
N TRP A 612 -27.11 2.53 11.79
CA TRP A 612 -27.82 3.29 10.74
C TRP A 612 -29.34 3.07 10.77
N ARG A 613 -29.83 1.94 11.30
CA ARG A 613 -31.29 1.70 11.44
C ARG A 613 -31.89 2.54 12.56
N ASN A 614 -31.06 3.03 13.47
CA ASN A 614 -31.46 3.82 14.63
C ASN A 614 -30.90 5.24 14.58
N LYS A 615 -31.10 5.93 13.46
CA LYS A 615 -30.71 7.35 13.26
C LYS A 615 -29.23 7.59 13.53
N ASP A 616 -28.39 6.74 12.96
CA ASP A 616 -26.93 6.83 13.07
C ASP A 616 -26.43 6.87 14.51
N LYS A 617 -27.12 6.15 15.41
CA LYS A 617 -26.73 6.08 16.81
C LYS A 617 -25.37 5.38 16.93
N PRO A 618 -24.36 5.99 17.57
CA PRO A 618 -23.08 5.33 17.79
C PRO A 618 -23.24 4.06 18.64
N ILE A 619 -22.59 2.98 18.21
CA ILE A 619 -22.49 1.75 18.99
C ILE A 619 -21.53 2.00 20.15
N PRO A 620 -21.87 1.58 21.39
CA PRO A 620 -20.95 1.76 22.52
C PRO A 620 -19.59 1.12 22.25
N THR A 621 -18.50 1.87 22.40
CA THR A 621 -17.14 1.38 22.11
C THR A 621 -16.79 0.09 22.84
N VAL A 622 -17.28 -0.06 24.08
CA VAL A 622 -17.09 -1.29 24.88
C VAL A 622 -17.72 -2.51 24.24
N GLU A 623 -18.83 -2.35 23.54
CA GLU A 623 -19.50 -3.41 22.83
C GLU A 623 -18.73 -3.82 21.57
N LEU A 624 -18.28 -2.82 20.80
CA LEU A 624 -17.42 -3.04 19.64
C LEU A 624 -16.12 -3.78 20.05
N ARG A 625 -15.50 -3.38 21.16
CA ARG A 625 -14.34 -4.10 21.74
C ARG A 625 -14.68 -5.54 22.11
N ASP A 626 -15.85 -5.78 22.70
CA ASP A 626 -16.28 -7.12 23.08
C ASP A 626 -16.53 -8.03 21.87
N GLN A 627 -17.06 -7.47 20.76
CA GLN A 627 -17.15 -8.19 19.48
C GLN A 627 -15.76 -8.59 18.97
N MET A 628 -14.79 -7.66 18.96
CA MET A 628 -13.40 -7.95 18.57
C MET A 628 -12.75 -9.02 19.45
N ARG A 629 -12.94 -8.97 20.78
CA ARG A 629 -12.42 -10.00 21.70
C ARG A 629 -13.00 -11.39 21.42
N ARG A 630 -14.27 -11.47 21.04
CA ARG A 630 -14.92 -12.73 20.66
C ARG A 630 -14.37 -13.28 19.35
N LEU A 631 -14.17 -12.42 18.34
CA LEU A 631 -13.52 -12.79 17.08
C LEU A 631 -12.12 -13.38 17.33
N ARG A 632 -11.28 -12.69 18.11
CA ARG A 632 -9.95 -13.20 18.50
C ARG A 632 -10.03 -14.57 19.17
N SER A 633 -10.94 -14.73 20.11
CA SER A 633 -11.12 -15.99 20.86
C SER A 633 -11.59 -17.14 19.97
N ALA A 634 -12.25 -16.84 18.84
CA ALA A 634 -12.66 -17.80 17.83
C ALA A 634 -11.61 -18.02 16.72
N GLY A 635 -10.43 -17.39 16.82
CA GLY A 635 -9.37 -17.49 15.80
C GLY A 635 -9.57 -16.59 14.58
N ALA A 636 -10.60 -15.74 14.56
CA ALA A 636 -10.78 -14.68 13.57
C ALA A 636 -9.85 -13.51 13.93
N LEU A 637 -8.64 -13.53 13.38
CA LEU A 637 -7.61 -12.56 13.72
C LEU A 637 -7.70 -11.26 12.93
N ASN A 638 -8.38 -11.25 11.78
CA ASN A 638 -8.50 -10.08 10.92
C ASN A 638 -9.86 -9.40 11.14
N TYR A 639 -9.86 -8.14 11.54
CA TYR A 639 -11.09 -7.38 11.76
C TYR A 639 -10.83 -5.88 11.76
N GLY A 640 -11.90 -5.12 11.58
CA GLY A 640 -11.88 -3.67 11.58
C GLY A 640 -13.23 -3.09 11.92
N TYR A 641 -13.40 -1.78 11.70
CA TYR A 641 -14.69 -1.14 11.86
C TYR A 641 -14.95 -0.01 10.86
N TYR A 642 -16.24 0.30 10.67
CA TYR A 642 -16.76 1.40 9.87
C TYR A 642 -18.00 2.05 10.54
N PRO A 643 -18.17 3.38 10.56
CA PRO A 643 -17.20 4.42 10.19
C PRO A 643 -16.30 4.84 11.37
N ASP A 644 -15.23 5.59 11.07
CA ASP A 644 -14.46 6.34 12.05
C ASP A 644 -14.91 7.80 12.13
N ASP A 645 -15.57 8.17 13.21
CA ASP A 645 -15.95 9.55 13.52
C ASP A 645 -14.83 10.21 14.34
N PHE A 646 -13.72 10.50 13.65
CA PHE A 646 -12.54 11.16 14.24
C PHE A 646 -12.83 12.58 14.73
N ILE A 647 -13.92 13.21 14.27
CA ILE A 647 -14.33 14.54 14.73
C ILE A 647 -14.89 14.46 16.14
N ALA A 648 -15.81 13.52 16.41
CA ALA A 648 -16.37 13.30 17.73
C ALA A 648 -15.54 12.37 18.62
N GLY A 649 -14.44 11.81 18.08
CA GLY A 649 -13.56 10.88 18.79
C GLY A 649 -14.20 9.51 19.01
N ARG A 650 -15.02 9.04 18.05
CA ARG A 650 -15.78 7.79 18.16
C ARG A 650 -15.39 6.81 17.04
N PRO A 651 -15.22 5.51 17.34
CA PRO A 651 -15.21 4.90 18.67
C PRO A 651 -14.07 5.42 19.57
N ASP A 652 -14.11 5.21 20.88
CA ASP A 652 -13.05 5.67 21.79
C ASP A 652 -11.72 4.93 21.52
N THR A 653 -10.64 5.64 21.16
CA THR A 653 -9.35 5.03 20.85
C THR A 653 -8.69 4.38 22.05
N GLU A 654 -8.84 4.92 23.26
CA GLU A 654 -8.23 4.33 24.46
C GLU A 654 -8.89 3.00 24.81
N VAL A 655 -10.20 2.87 24.55
CA VAL A 655 -10.93 1.62 24.74
C VAL A 655 -10.58 0.58 23.68
N LEU A 656 -10.38 0.97 22.42
CA LEU A 656 -10.09 0.02 21.33
C LEU A 656 -8.61 -0.33 21.15
N ARG A 657 -7.67 0.45 21.72
CA ARG A 657 -6.23 0.28 21.46
C ARG A 657 -5.72 -1.14 21.72
N ASP A 658 -6.17 -1.81 22.78
CA ASP A 658 -5.73 -3.16 23.16
C ASP A 658 -6.15 -4.26 22.18
N VAL A 659 -7.22 -4.03 21.43
CA VAL A 659 -7.76 -4.96 20.42
C VAL A 659 -7.41 -4.55 19.00
N MET A 660 -7.12 -3.27 18.75
CA MET A 660 -6.81 -2.75 17.42
C MET A 660 -5.31 -2.63 17.12
N SER A 661 -4.48 -2.32 18.11
CA SER A 661 -3.06 -2.09 17.87
C SER A 661 -2.31 -3.40 17.55
N LEU A 662 -1.42 -3.36 16.55
CA LEU A 662 -0.45 -4.42 16.29
C LEU A 662 0.90 -4.21 16.99
N LYS A 663 1.08 -3.09 17.70
CA LYS A 663 2.31 -2.83 18.43
C LYS A 663 2.44 -3.80 19.61
N THR A 664 3.58 -4.47 19.70
CA THR A 664 3.89 -5.46 20.76
C THR A 664 4.55 -4.84 22.00
N TYR A 665 4.88 -3.55 21.95
CA TYR A 665 5.44 -2.79 23.07
C TYR A 665 4.55 -1.59 23.42
N ILE A 666 4.37 -1.35 24.72
CA ILE A 666 3.71 -0.16 25.23
C ILE A 666 4.71 0.99 25.13
N GLU A 667 4.51 1.91 24.19
CA GLU A 667 5.19 3.21 24.27
C GLU A 667 4.69 3.92 25.53
N THR A 668 5.51 3.97 26.58
CA THR A 668 5.22 4.79 27.75
C THR A 668 5.12 6.23 27.29
N ARG A 669 3.88 6.77 27.23
CA ARG A 669 3.66 8.21 27.07
C ARG A 669 4.55 8.90 28.11
N LYS A 670 5.54 9.70 27.68
CA LYS A 670 5.93 10.84 28.51
C LYS A 670 4.65 11.67 28.59
N ALA A 671 3.99 11.64 29.75
CA ALA A 671 2.79 12.43 29.98
C ALA A 671 3.08 13.86 29.50
N GLN A 672 2.43 14.28 28.42
CA GLN A 672 2.40 15.70 28.12
C GLN A 672 1.69 16.36 29.30
N PRO A 673 2.25 17.44 29.88
CA PRO A 673 1.53 18.19 30.88
C PRO A 673 0.22 18.64 30.25
N SER A 674 -0.90 18.36 30.92
CA SER A 674 -2.22 18.87 30.55
C SER A 674 -2.13 20.34 30.17
N ALA A 675 -2.72 20.72 29.03
CA ALA A 675 -2.73 22.07 28.47
C ALA A 675 -3.30 23.15 29.42
N GLU A 676 -3.79 22.79 30.61
CA GLU A 676 -4.22 23.70 31.67
C GLU A 676 -3.07 24.34 32.50
N LYS A 677 -1.80 23.99 32.27
CA LYS A 677 -0.66 24.62 32.98
C LYS A 677 0.25 25.53 32.15
N LEU A 678 -0.16 25.89 30.93
CA LEU A 678 0.58 26.86 30.10
C LEU A 678 -0.01 28.29 30.12
N ASN A 679 -1.03 28.54 30.93
CA ASN A 679 -1.63 29.87 31.15
C ASN A 679 -1.48 30.38 32.60
N SER A 680 -0.38 30.05 33.28
CA SER A 680 0.00 30.75 34.51
C SER A 680 1.53 30.83 34.62
N GLY A 681 2.12 31.95 34.16
CA GLY A 681 3.54 32.19 34.40
C GLY A 681 4.25 33.10 33.40
N THR A 682 3.68 34.25 33.03
CA THR A 682 4.49 35.37 32.51
C THR A 682 5.12 36.11 33.69
N SER A 683 6.27 35.63 34.15
CA SER A 683 7.18 36.43 34.98
C SER A 683 7.88 37.47 34.09
N GLN A 684 7.51 38.73 34.24
CA GLN A 684 8.26 39.87 33.69
C GLN A 684 9.69 39.90 34.28
N PRO A 685 10.71 40.37 33.53
CA PRO A 685 12.05 40.55 34.05
C PRO A 685 12.09 41.68 35.09
N GLN A 686 12.63 41.40 36.28
CA GLN A 686 12.90 42.39 37.32
C GLN A 686 14.03 43.33 36.90
N ALA A 687 13.76 44.64 36.92
CA ALA A 687 14.76 45.70 36.98
C ALA A 687 15.13 46.02 38.45
N PRO A 688 16.36 46.50 38.75
CA PRO A 688 16.90 46.50 40.10
C PRO A 688 16.35 47.63 41.00
N ALA A 689 16.42 47.37 42.30
CA ALA A 689 15.86 48.15 43.39
C ALA A 689 16.39 49.59 43.50
N ALA A 690 15.48 50.52 43.77
CA ALA A 690 15.77 51.82 44.37
C ALA A 690 14.72 52.16 45.43
N ALA A 691 15.21 52.72 46.54
CA ALA A 691 14.57 52.83 47.84
C ALA A 691 13.32 53.73 47.88
N ALA A 692 12.42 53.40 48.80
CA ALA A 692 11.32 54.25 49.22
C ALA A 692 11.82 55.41 50.10
N GLU A 693 11.34 56.63 49.87
CA GLU A 693 11.03 57.56 50.96
C GLU A 693 10.03 58.66 50.54
N LYS A 694 9.04 58.86 51.42
CA LYS A 694 8.23 60.07 51.71
C LYS A 694 7.06 60.51 50.77
N LYS A 695 5.86 60.30 51.33
CA LYS A 695 4.58 61.06 51.18
C LYS A 695 4.77 62.60 51.33
N PRO A 696 3.72 63.46 51.14
CA PRO A 696 2.60 63.57 50.17
C PRO A 696 2.43 65.08 49.75
N PRO A 697 1.24 65.68 49.48
CA PRO A 697 0.06 65.38 48.63
C PRO A 697 -0.26 66.53 47.62
N VAL A 698 -1.46 66.44 46.98
CA VAL A 698 -2.44 67.54 46.70
C VAL A 698 -2.74 67.86 45.21
N THR A 699 -4.04 67.74 44.89
CA THR A 699 -4.88 68.44 43.85
C THR A 699 -4.54 68.29 42.37
N ALA A 700 -5.44 68.52 41.40
CA ALA A 700 -6.89 68.55 41.20
C ALA A 700 -7.05 69.10 39.76
N GLU A 701 -8.12 68.71 39.06
CA GLU A 701 -8.67 69.39 37.86
C GLU A 701 -7.79 69.41 36.59
N ALA A 702 -8.31 69.49 35.36
CA ALA A 702 -9.62 69.28 34.75
C ALA A 702 -9.41 69.47 33.23
N ALA A 703 -10.38 68.99 32.45
CA ALA A 703 -10.72 69.44 31.10
C ALA A 703 -9.75 69.07 29.94
N ALA A 704 -10.19 68.86 28.70
CA ALA A 704 -11.48 68.59 28.08
C ALA A 704 -11.20 68.41 26.58
N SER A 705 -12.14 67.74 25.89
CA SER A 705 -12.47 67.92 24.46
C SER A 705 -11.46 67.37 23.43
N SER A 706 -11.86 66.80 22.30
CA SER A 706 -13.18 66.46 21.73
C SER A 706 -12.92 65.72 20.41
N ASN A 707 -13.80 64.75 20.11
CA ASN A 707 -14.52 64.48 18.84
C ASN A 707 -13.76 64.58 17.49
N HIS A 708 -13.98 63.73 16.48
CA HIS A 708 -15.17 62.95 16.11
C HIS A 708 -14.78 61.89 15.07
N GLN A 709 -15.41 60.71 15.14
CA GLN A 709 -15.77 59.88 14.00
C GLN A 709 -17.12 60.32 13.42
N ALA A 710 -17.31 60.12 12.11
CA ALA A 710 -18.52 59.59 11.44
C ALA A 710 -18.19 59.54 9.93
N GLY A 711 -18.59 58.57 9.12
CA GLY A 711 -19.66 57.58 9.21
C GLY A 711 -20.36 57.55 7.84
N GLY A 712 -20.58 56.35 7.30
CA GLY A 712 -21.23 56.09 6.00
C GLY A 712 -21.03 54.65 5.58
#